data_AF-A0A261G0Y7-F1
#
_entry.id   AF-A0A261G0Y7-F1
#
_cell.length_a   1.000
_cell.length_b   1.000
_cell.length_c   1.000
_cell.angle_alpha   90.00
_cell.angle_beta   90.00
_cell.angle_gamma   90.00
#
_symmetry.space_group_name_H-M   'P 1'
#
loop_
_entity.id
_entity.type
_entity.pdbx_description
1 polymer ?
#
loop_
_entity_poly.entity_id
_entity_poly.type
_entity_poly.pdbx_seq_one_letter_code
_entity_poly.pdbx_strand_id
1 'polypeptide(L)'
;MAEITFVNYLEERFRAFIAAAHDGRVPYQWQIRTMRMIAEHGRWPDRIVAPTASGKTCVIDIHVFLNAMAGLQEDKQSPEDMHNDANEPSLQKLPRRLALTVNRRSLVDDQYEEALALQRRILDSDKDDALYEFRCGLESRAGAGKDALPKIEDDQRALSTLIAVELRGGLGSNAQRREWRYYPQTCAVICATPDMFGSRLLFRGYGTSRAMRPMEAGELAYDTVLVADEAHLSRQLLETARQVSRIESFSSDDTVRSCVSPLQVVETTATPSSAEDHADDIISVGVESADFTVDTDLARRLGASYSVDDSGVLERCSKRITVDCSALKEQEKINNIVDCCEELIANHADQTADGLPNIVGCVVNTVSTAQKVKKELEKRLKGDESKGTIQSYVGPMRPYDKEQVAASFHDTFAEKSSAQAPCCIIGTQTLEVGVDVDFADMVTELAPASALAQRAGRVNRRGLRELSHIYVYGLSDKASSTDREKNARPYTVEELDESRKWIDKLPVLEDDHEFSAWAIREAEERGNPVPVSKPSRLLYQRLESWDVENLSHTDEDLFADCSIGELQQTPSDINLWLRDSLDQDIAPSVGIVVRDLPWDDAVAAELIGLAAPMDSEIFPVRSWAQLSNRTNSLRSYLEENEDEYQPIRMQNAIGEIELHHRRIFRYRASANASARVAVFTNQQEFDISQSGCVEPGDVFIVDSYAPLFSDAEYPVFDPKDKGGSPTEDVLNRCNGDWNGMDKASQSIKQQDLVVVRVDRTVRNSASEAAENLRMQLDDIQQYMEQGRVSSEKLDEKQREIPSLIQRLLNAIMQSQSQAANELTMADYLVDDGEHETEHVDTVTYAKRHSLSCHDVYWFALRSDAALTGNELSQESSSVRQKDVDLHGVDLHGVDLHGPEGHQRYVANRAQAIAEQIGLRELESLFFRAGLYHDEGKKDKRFQNLLQHGELENSGDDKVLAKSGFSSWKGERQFREANQLRGWRHEQRSVAEFLTARDNGEIESVVCETESAVELVERLIGTSHGHGRSSFKHATDFLLPQQYGEPSEEQQERREQLLKHSRELFDQGGWESLIDRTNHRYGFWGMAYLESLLRAADITVSKEGR
;
A
#
# COMPACT_ATOMS: atom_id res chain seq x y z
N MET A 1 6.02 -51.37 4.70
CA MET A 1 5.56 -50.05 4.23
C MET A 1 5.14 -49.32 5.49
N ALA A 2 5.93 -48.35 5.95
CA ALA A 2 5.57 -47.56 7.12
C ALA A 2 4.36 -46.69 6.74
N GLU A 3 3.36 -46.56 7.62
CA GLU A 3 2.26 -45.61 7.44
C GLU A 3 2.86 -44.22 7.26
N ILE A 4 2.60 -43.60 6.10
CA ILE A 4 2.97 -42.20 5.85
C ILE A 4 1.97 -41.37 6.66
N THR A 5 2.44 -40.69 7.70
CA THR A 5 1.60 -39.74 8.45
C THR A 5 1.24 -38.56 7.54
N PHE A 6 0.06 -37.96 7.73
CA PHE A 6 -0.40 -36.79 6.96
C PHE A 6 0.65 -35.66 6.89
N VAL A 7 1.35 -35.42 7.99
CA VAL A 7 2.42 -34.41 8.06
C VAL A 7 3.63 -34.76 7.18
N ASN A 8 4.00 -36.04 7.08
CA ASN A 8 5.07 -36.47 6.19
C ASN A 8 4.67 -36.33 4.72
N TYR A 9 3.38 -36.57 4.39
CA TYR A 9 2.84 -36.26 3.07
C TYR A 9 2.94 -34.75 2.76
N LEU A 10 2.55 -33.88 3.70
CA LEU A 10 2.68 -32.43 3.54
C LEU A 10 4.14 -32.00 3.35
N GLU A 11 5.09 -32.61 4.04
CA GLU A 11 6.52 -32.33 3.86
C GLU A 11 7.01 -32.66 2.44
N GLU A 12 6.68 -33.84 1.92
CA GLU A 12 7.05 -34.23 0.55
C GLU A 12 6.45 -33.28 -0.48
N ARG A 13 5.17 -32.91 -0.29
CA ARG A 13 4.45 -31.95 -1.13
C ARG A 13 5.05 -30.54 -1.04
N PHE A 14 5.46 -30.10 0.15
CA PHE A 14 6.09 -28.79 0.34
C PHE A 14 7.44 -28.71 -0.37
N ARG A 15 8.26 -29.78 -0.28
CA ARG A 15 9.51 -29.87 -1.04
C ARG A 15 9.27 -29.79 -2.55
N ALA A 16 8.24 -30.47 -3.06
CA ALA A 16 7.87 -30.40 -4.47
C ALA A 16 7.38 -28.99 -4.88
N PHE A 17 6.58 -28.33 -4.04
CA PHE A 17 6.12 -26.96 -4.26
C PHE A 17 7.30 -25.98 -4.40
N ILE A 18 8.22 -25.97 -3.43
CA ILE A 18 9.38 -25.09 -3.43
C ILE A 18 10.28 -25.36 -4.65
N ALA A 19 10.50 -26.63 -4.99
CA ALA A 19 11.30 -27.00 -6.16
C ALA A 19 10.66 -26.51 -7.47
N ALA A 20 9.33 -26.51 -7.57
CA ALA A 20 8.63 -26.05 -8.78
C ALA A 20 8.52 -24.51 -8.85
N ALA A 21 8.34 -23.85 -7.70
CA ALA A 21 8.22 -22.40 -7.59
C ALA A 21 9.56 -21.67 -7.77
N HIS A 22 10.66 -22.27 -7.32
CA HIS A 22 11.97 -21.61 -7.23
C HIS A 22 13.11 -22.38 -7.90
N ASP A 23 12.89 -22.93 -9.10
CA ASP A 23 13.92 -23.55 -9.95
C ASP A 23 14.76 -24.65 -9.25
N GLY A 24 14.08 -25.60 -8.61
CA GLY A 24 14.70 -26.78 -8.00
C GLY A 24 15.32 -26.55 -6.62
N ARG A 25 15.06 -25.41 -5.98
CA ARG A 25 15.46 -25.17 -4.58
C ARG A 25 14.84 -26.20 -3.63
N VAL A 26 15.55 -26.44 -2.53
CA VAL A 26 15.09 -27.31 -1.44
C VAL A 26 14.86 -26.45 -0.20
N PRO A 27 13.72 -26.58 0.51
CA PRO A 27 13.50 -25.84 1.74
C PRO A 27 14.44 -26.30 2.85
N TYR A 28 14.90 -25.34 3.66
CA TYR A 28 15.72 -25.59 4.84
C TYR A 28 14.94 -26.30 5.95
N GLN A 29 15.64 -27.01 6.84
CA GLN A 29 15.03 -27.78 7.91
C GLN A 29 14.13 -26.93 8.82
N TRP A 30 14.54 -25.71 9.15
CA TRP A 30 13.72 -24.81 9.99
C TRP A 30 12.43 -24.37 9.30
N GLN A 31 12.43 -24.22 7.97
CA GLN A 31 11.24 -23.87 7.17
C GLN A 31 10.26 -25.04 7.20
N ILE A 32 10.78 -26.27 7.08
CA ILE A 32 9.99 -27.51 7.19
C ILE A 32 9.41 -27.64 8.60
N ARG A 33 10.22 -27.45 9.65
CA ARG A 33 9.73 -27.44 11.04
C ARG A 33 8.61 -26.43 11.24
N THR A 34 8.72 -25.24 10.64
CA THR A 34 7.69 -24.20 10.72
C THR A 34 6.40 -24.65 10.05
N MET A 35 6.47 -25.17 8.82
CA MET A 35 5.32 -25.71 8.10
C MET A 35 4.65 -26.87 8.88
N ARG A 36 5.45 -27.81 9.39
CA ARG A 36 4.95 -28.95 10.18
C ARG A 36 4.21 -28.50 11.43
N MET A 37 4.79 -27.54 12.17
CA MET A 37 4.16 -26.99 13.37
C MET A 37 2.80 -26.36 13.04
N ILE A 38 2.71 -25.56 11.97
CA ILE A 38 1.45 -24.94 11.55
C ILE A 38 0.41 -26.01 11.17
N ALA A 39 0.82 -27.02 10.41
CA ALA A 39 -0.08 -28.10 9.98
C ALA A 39 -0.56 -28.98 11.14
N GLU A 40 0.30 -29.24 12.14
CA GLU A 40 -0.02 -30.05 13.31
C GLU A 40 -0.92 -29.33 14.32
N HIS A 41 -0.70 -28.02 14.51
CA HIS A 41 -1.39 -27.24 15.54
C HIS A 41 -2.52 -26.34 15.01
N GLY A 42 -2.62 -26.15 13.69
CA GLY A 42 -3.60 -25.26 13.07
C GLY A 42 -3.38 -23.77 13.37
N ARG A 43 -2.19 -23.39 13.85
CA ARG A 43 -1.82 -22.01 14.16
C ARG A 43 -0.34 -21.73 13.88
N TRP A 44 -0.01 -20.47 13.66
CA TRP A 44 1.36 -19.98 13.49
C TRP A 44 2.15 -19.92 14.81
N PRO A 45 3.50 -19.99 14.76
CA PRO A 45 4.33 -19.88 15.97
C PRO A 45 4.24 -18.47 16.55
N ASP A 46 4.49 -18.32 17.83
CA ASP A 46 4.55 -16.99 18.44
C ASP A 46 5.86 -16.27 18.03
N ARG A 47 6.94 -17.03 17.74
CA ARG A 47 8.24 -16.49 17.35
C ARG A 47 8.97 -17.33 16.28
N ILE A 48 9.57 -16.67 15.29
CA ILE A 48 10.53 -17.25 14.33
C ILE A 48 11.93 -16.69 14.60
N VAL A 49 12.87 -17.56 14.98
CA VAL A 49 14.25 -17.20 15.32
C VAL A 49 15.20 -17.63 14.20
N ALA A 50 15.43 -16.73 13.26
CA ALA A 50 16.23 -17.00 12.06
C ALA A 50 17.19 -15.84 11.77
N PRO A 51 18.52 -16.07 11.81
CA PRO A 51 19.51 -15.04 11.50
C PRO A 51 19.31 -14.42 10.11
N THR A 52 19.92 -13.25 9.86
CA THR A 52 19.93 -12.62 8.54
C THR A 52 20.53 -13.59 7.50
N ALA A 53 20.00 -13.56 6.28
CA ALA A 53 20.33 -14.50 5.19
C ALA A 53 19.85 -15.96 5.34
N SER A 54 19.05 -16.29 6.37
CA SER A 54 18.49 -17.65 6.54
C SER A 54 17.30 -18.00 5.62
N GLY A 55 16.88 -17.09 4.73
CA GLY A 55 15.71 -17.28 3.86
C GLY A 55 14.36 -17.09 4.57
N LYS A 56 14.25 -16.02 5.38
CA LYS A 56 13.03 -15.71 6.16
C LYS A 56 11.78 -15.51 5.30
N THR A 57 11.93 -14.99 4.08
CA THR A 57 10.79 -14.72 3.19
C THR A 57 10.00 -15.96 2.78
N CYS A 58 10.56 -17.17 3.02
CA CYS A 58 9.85 -18.44 2.82
C CYS A 58 8.55 -18.57 3.63
N VAL A 59 8.29 -17.69 4.61
CA VAL A 59 6.96 -17.56 5.22
C VAL A 59 5.84 -17.31 4.19
N ILE A 60 6.14 -16.63 3.08
CA ILE A 60 5.23 -16.46 1.94
C ILE A 60 4.91 -17.82 1.32
N ASP A 61 5.93 -18.60 1.00
CA ASP A 61 5.78 -19.93 0.40
C ASP A 61 4.98 -20.87 1.31
N ILE A 62 5.29 -20.89 2.61
CA ILE A 62 4.61 -21.72 3.61
C ILE A 62 3.12 -21.36 3.65
N HIS A 63 2.79 -20.07 3.70
CA HIS A 63 1.40 -19.58 3.73
C HIS A 63 0.62 -19.98 2.48
N VAL A 64 1.18 -19.73 1.30
CA VAL A 64 0.54 -20.03 0.02
C VAL A 64 0.37 -21.54 -0.15
N PHE A 65 1.41 -22.32 0.17
CA PHE A 65 1.36 -23.78 0.12
C PHE A 65 0.27 -24.35 1.03
N LEU A 66 0.20 -23.94 2.30
CA LEU A 66 -0.77 -24.47 3.25
C LEU A 66 -2.21 -24.10 2.87
N ASN A 67 -2.43 -22.87 2.35
CA ASN A 67 -3.73 -22.48 1.82
C ASN A 67 -4.11 -23.28 0.57
N ALA A 68 -3.17 -23.56 -0.34
CA ALA A 68 -3.42 -24.44 -1.48
C ALA A 68 -3.83 -25.85 -1.02
N MET A 69 -3.10 -26.42 -0.04
CA MET A 69 -3.41 -27.74 0.53
C MET A 69 -4.77 -27.77 1.24
N ALA A 70 -5.16 -26.67 1.89
CA ALA A 70 -6.46 -26.56 2.53
C ALA A 70 -7.61 -26.63 1.51
N GLY A 71 -7.49 -25.96 0.36
CA GLY A 71 -8.50 -26.09 -0.71
C GLY A 71 -8.55 -27.49 -1.34
N LEU A 72 -7.39 -28.15 -1.52
CA LEU A 72 -7.35 -29.54 -1.98
C LEU A 72 -7.98 -30.52 -0.99
N GLN A 73 -7.91 -30.26 0.31
CA GLN A 73 -8.56 -31.06 1.34
C GLN A 73 -10.10 -30.90 1.31
N GLU A 74 -10.59 -29.73 0.90
CA GLU A 74 -12.01 -29.42 0.73
C GLU A 74 -12.63 -30.20 -0.44
N ASP A 75 -11.98 -30.23 -1.60
CA ASP A 75 -12.50 -30.90 -2.80
C ASP A 75 -12.56 -32.43 -2.67
N LYS A 76 -11.63 -33.02 -1.92
CA LYS A 76 -11.58 -34.48 -1.67
C LYS A 76 -12.69 -34.99 -0.76
N GLN A 77 -13.50 -34.11 -0.15
CA GLN A 77 -14.67 -34.51 0.64
C GLN A 77 -15.90 -34.92 -0.23
N SER A 78 -15.72 -35.15 -1.53
CA SER A 78 -16.74 -35.82 -2.35
C SER A 78 -16.97 -37.27 -1.90
N PRO A 79 -18.22 -37.80 -1.94
CA PRO A 79 -18.60 -39.07 -1.29
C PRO A 79 -17.88 -40.33 -1.80
N GLU A 80 -17.16 -40.27 -2.92
CA GLU A 80 -16.56 -41.44 -3.59
C GLU A 80 -15.13 -41.75 -3.11
N ASP A 81 -14.42 -40.79 -2.48
CA ASP A 81 -13.01 -40.93 -2.05
C ASP A 81 -12.84 -41.10 -0.53
N MET A 82 -13.84 -41.64 0.17
CA MET A 82 -13.80 -41.90 1.63
C MET A 82 -12.75 -42.95 2.05
N HIS A 83 -11.47 -42.57 2.00
CA HIS A 83 -10.43 -43.00 2.92
C HIS A 83 -10.11 -41.83 3.87
N ASN A 84 -11.13 -41.23 4.50
CA ASN A 84 -10.93 -40.28 5.58
C ASN A 84 -10.52 -41.05 6.84
N ASP A 85 -9.22 -41.07 7.15
CA ASP A 85 -8.78 -41.36 8.50
C ASP A 85 -9.28 -40.21 9.41
N ALA A 86 -10.13 -40.53 10.39
CA ALA A 86 -10.72 -39.57 11.33
C ALA A 86 -9.69 -38.82 12.23
N ASN A 87 -8.39 -38.98 11.96
CA ASN A 87 -7.25 -38.40 12.68
C ASN A 87 -6.47 -37.35 11.86
N GLU A 88 -6.87 -37.01 10.64
CA GLU A 88 -6.20 -35.95 9.88
C GLU A 88 -6.54 -34.55 10.43
N PRO A 89 -5.55 -33.70 10.73
CA PRO A 89 -5.81 -32.33 11.16
C PRO A 89 -6.45 -31.51 10.02
N SER A 90 -7.48 -30.74 10.37
CA SER A 90 -8.15 -29.86 9.40
C SER A 90 -7.34 -28.59 9.16
N LEU A 91 -7.01 -28.31 7.91
CA LEU A 91 -6.32 -27.08 7.51
C LEU A 91 -7.28 -25.89 7.30
N GLN A 92 -8.60 -26.08 7.50
CA GLN A 92 -9.59 -25.04 7.15
C GLN A 92 -9.55 -23.79 8.02
N LYS A 93 -9.07 -23.91 9.25
CA LYS A 93 -8.94 -22.79 10.18
C LYS A 93 -7.69 -21.93 9.95
N LEU A 94 -6.83 -22.31 9.00
CA LEU A 94 -5.64 -21.55 8.70
C LEU A 94 -6.01 -20.17 8.12
N PRO A 95 -5.38 -19.08 8.60
CA PRO A 95 -5.55 -17.75 8.05
C PRO A 95 -5.37 -17.74 6.52
N ARG A 96 -6.30 -17.12 5.80
CA ARG A 96 -6.20 -16.88 4.34
C ARG A 96 -5.29 -15.70 4.02
N ARG A 97 -5.06 -14.79 4.97
CA ARG A 97 -4.24 -13.59 4.80
C ARG A 97 -2.95 -13.66 5.60
N LEU A 98 -1.82 -13.41 4.93
CA LEU A 98 -0.52 -13.19 5.55
C LEU A 98 -0.18 -11.71 5.46
N ALA A 99 -0.09 -11.02 6.59
CA ALA A 99 0.41 -9.66 6.69
C ALA A 99 1.89 -9.68 7.11
N LEU A 100 2.80 -9.38 6.19
CA LEU A 100 4.22 -9.18 6.46
C LEU A 100 4.45 -7.71 6.77
N THR A 101 4.80 -7.39 8.03
CA THR A 101 5.14 -6.01 8.38
C THR A 101 6.61 -5.83 8.63
N VAL A 102 7.21 -4.81 8.05
CA VAL A 102 8.61 -4.47 8.32
C VAL A 102 8.81 -2.96 8.38
N ASN A 103 9.57 -2.47 9.36
CA ASN A 103 9.79 -1.03 9.58
C ASN A 103 10.78 -0.41 8.58
N ARG A 104 10.82 -0.94 7.35
CA ARG A 104 11.75 -0.54 6.29
C ARG A 104 11.08 -0.66 4.93
N ARG A 105 10.80 0.48 4.29
CA ARG A 105 10.02 0.55 3.04
C ARG A 105 10.58 -0.31 1.91
N SER A 106 11.89 -0.28 1.70
CA SER A 106 12.52 -1.08 0.63
C SER A 106 12.38 -2.59 0.85
N LEU A 107 12.33 -3.04 2.10
CA LEU A 107 12.12 -4.46 2.40
C LEU A 107 10.65 -4.86 2.20
N VAL A 108 9.71 -3.92 2.33
CA VAL A 108 8.32 -4.13 1.91
C VAL A 108 8.25 -4.32 0.39
N ASP A 109 8.97 -3.50 -0.37
CA ASP A 109 9.06 -3.62 -1.84
C ASP A 109 9.61 -5.00 -2.23
N ASP A 110 10.76 -5.40 -1.68
CA ASP A 110 11.38 -6.71 -1.95
C ASP A 110 10.43 -7.88 -1.64
N GLN A 111 9.74 -7.85 -0.49
CA GLN A 111 8.78 -8.88 -0.09
C GLN A 111 7.57 -8.93 -1.05
N TYR A 112 7.11 -7.78 -1.51
CA TYR A 112 6.01 -7.67 -2.44
C TYR A 112 6.39 -8.21 -3.83
N GLU A 113 7.59 -7.89 -4.32
CA GLU A 113 8.11 -8.46 -5.58
C GLU A 113 8.24 -9.98 -5.51
N GLU A 114 8.71 -10.52 -4.38
CA GLU A 114 8.80 -11.97 -4.17
C GLU A 114 7.40 -12.63 -4.17
N ALA A 115 6.41 -12.00 -3.55
CA ALA A 115 5.01 -12.46 -3.58
C ALA A 115 4.43 -12.42 -5.00
N LEU A 116 4.69 -11.35 -5.77
CA LEU A 116 4.26 -11.21 -7.16
C LEU A 116 4.92 -12.24 -8.08
N ALA A 117 6.21 -12.52 -7.89
CA ALA A 117 6.93 -13.52 -8.66
C ALA A 117 6.31 -14.91 -8.45
N LEU A 118 6.02 -15.27 -7.19
CA LEU A 118 5.33 -16.53 -6.86
C LEU A 118 3.91 -16.58 -7.47
N GLN A 119 3.15 -15.50 -7.35
CA GLN A 119 1.81 -15.38 -7.93
C GLN A 119 1.83 -15.62 -9.45
N ARG A 120 2.71 -14.94 -10.19
CA ARG A 120 2.86 -15.12 -11.64
C ARG A 120 3.23 -16.56 -11.98
N ARG A 121 4.20 -17.14 -11.26
CA ARG A 121 4.66 -18.51 -11.51
C ARG A 121 3.55 -19.56 -11.30
N ILE A 122 2.65 -19.35 -10.32
CA ILE A 122 1.47 -20.19 -10.09
C ILE A 122 0.42 -19.96 -11.18
N LEU A 123 0.18 -18.70 -11.59
CA LEU A 123 -0.83 -18.35 -12.61
C LEU A 123 -0.44 -18.83 -14.01
N ASP A 124 0.85 -18.87 -14.33
CA ASP A 124 1.37 -19.34 -15.61
C ASP A 124 1.50 -20.88 -15.67
N SER A 125 1.14 -21.59 -14.59
CA SER A 125 1.23 -23.06 -14.54
C SER A 125 0.19 -23.75 -15.44
N ASP A 126 0.69 -24.61 -16.33
CA ASP A 126 -0.08 -25.50 -17.19
C ASP A 126 -0.33 -26.86 -16.52
N LYS A 127 -1.25 -27.67 -17.05
CA LYS A 127 -1.62 -28.99 -16.48
C LYS A 127 -0.46 -29.97 -16.26
N ASP A 128 0.61 -29.82 -17.03
CA ASP A 128 1.82 -30.66 -16.94
C ASP A 128 2.84 -30.11 -15.93
N ASP A 129 2.64 -28.88 -15.41
CA ASP A 129 3.47 -28.26 -14.37
C ASP A 129 3.06 -28.74 -12.98
N ALA A 130 4.04 -29.01 -12.12
CA ALA A 130 3.81 -29.41 -10.74
C ALA A 130 3.06 -28.34 -9.91
N LEU A 131 3.11 -27.06 -10.33
CA LEU A 131 2.37 -25.98 -9.69
C LEU A 131 0.86 -25.97 -9.96
N TYR A 132 0.40 -26.68 -11.01
CA TYR A 132 -1.00 -26.67 -11.40
C TYR A 132 -1.93 -27.23 -10.33
N GLU A 133 -1.51 -28.28 -9.62
CA GLU A 133 -2.30 -28.83 -8.51
C GLU A 133 -2.49 -27.80 -7.39
N PHE A 134 -1.44 -27.04 -7.06
CA PHE A 134 -1.51 -26.01 -6.02
C PHE A 134 -2.34 -24.81 -6.46
N ARG A 135 -2.27 -24.43 -7.74
CA ARG A 135 -3.17 -23.45 -8.34
C ARG A 135 -4.63 -23.90 -8.18
N CYS A 136 -4.97 -25.13 -8.54
CA CYS A 136 -6.31 -25.67 -8.34
C CYS A 136 -6.72 -25.63 -6.87
N GLY A 137 -5.83 -25.98 -5.95
CA GLY A 137 -6.09 -25.86 -4.51
C GLY A 137 -6.45 -24.44 -4.07
N LEU A 138 -5.71 -23.44 -4.56
CA LEU A 138 -5.99 -22.03 -4.27
C LEU A 138 -7.31 -21.55 -4.90
N GLU A 139 -7.56 -21.92 -6.16
CA GLU A 139 -8.81 -21.63 -6.87
C GLU A 139 -10.02 -22.27 -6.16
N SER A 140 -9.90 -23.50 -5.68
CA SER A 140 -10.93 -24.18 -4.89
C SER A 140 -11.17 -23.50 -3.56
N ARG A 141 -10.11 -23.09 -2.86
CA ARG A 141 -10.20 -22.33 -1.60
C ARG A 141 -10.88 -20.96 -1.78
N ALA A 142 -10.69 -20.33 -2.94
CA ALA A 142 -11.37 -19.09 -3.31
C ALA A 142 -12.81 -19.31 -3.83
N GLY A 143 -13.22 -20.56 -4.07
CA GLY A 143 -14.54 -20.92 -4.59
C GLY A 143 -14.70 -20.82 -6.12
N ALA A 144 -13.61 -20.76 -6.89
CA ALA A 144 -13.61 -20.53 -8.35
C ALA A 144 -14.12 -21.71 -9.20
N GLY A 145 -14.34 -22.89 -8.61
CA GLY A 145 -14.83 -24.10 -9.30
C GLY A 145 -16.32 -24.44 -9.15
N LYS A 146 -17.08 -23.73 -8.29
CA LYS A 146 -18.49 -24.04 -7.96
C LYS A 146 -19.44 -23.01 -8.56
N ASP A 147 -19.79 -23.09 -9.85
CA ASP A 147 -20.88 -22.34 -10.55
C ASP A 147 -21.04 -20.80 -10.29
N ALA A 148 -20.16 -20.15 -9.52
CA ALA A 148 -20.38 -18.83 -8.93
C ALA A 148 -19.51 -17.71 -9.54
N LEU A 149 -18.45 -18.07 -10.27
CA LEU A 149 -17.58 -17.12 -10.97
C LEU A 149 -17.73 -17.34 -12.50
N PRO A 150 -18.14 -16.32 -13.27
CA PRO A 150 -18.25 -16.43 -14.72
C PRO A 150 -16.89 -16.76 -15.35
N LYS A 151 -16.90 -17.28 -16.59
CA LYS A 151 -15.68 -17.58 -17.36
C LYS A 151 -14.69 -16.42 -17.27
N ILE A 152 -13.61 -16.70 -16.56
CA ILE A 152 -12.62 -15.74 -16.10
C ILE A 152 -11.76 -15.27 -17.29
N GLU A 153 -11.79 -13.98 -17.60
CA GLU A 153 -10.74 -13.31 -18.38
C GLU A 153 -9.42 -13.32 -17.58
N ASP A 154 -8.25 -13.30 -18.25
CA ASP A 154 -6.95 -13.54 -17.60
C ASP A 154 -6.69 -12.66 -16.35
N ASP A 155 -7.16 -11.41 -16.33
CA ASP A 155 -7.00 -10.49 -15.19
C ASP A 155 -7.86 -10.86 -13.95
N GLN A 156 -9.03 -11.46 -14.15
CA GLN A 156 -9.87 -11.95 -13.04
C GLN A 156 -9.33 -13.24 -12.43
N ARG A 157 -8.45 -13.96 -13.14
CA ARG A 157 -7.90 -15.24 -12.70
C ARG A 157 -6.95 -15.09 -11.53
N ALA A 158 -6.16 -14.02 -11.53
CA ALA A 158 -5.29 -13.64 -10.42
C ALA A 158 -6.09 -13.45 -9.12
N LEU A 159 -7.21 -12.71 -9.20
CA LEU A 159 -8.09 -12.40 -8.06
C LEU A 159 -8.79 -13.63 -7.47
N SER A 160 -8.94 -14.69 -8.27
CA SER A 160 -9.50 -15.98 -7.84
C SER A 160 -8.46 -17.01 -7.40
N THR A 161 -7.15 -16.69 -7.42
CA THR A 161 -6.08 -17.63 -7.09
C THR A 161 -5.25 -17.15 -5.89
N LEU A 162 -4.55 -16.04 -6.03
CA LEU A 162 -3.65 -15.51 -5.01
C LEU A 162 -3.57 -14.01 -5.18
N ILE A 163 -3.76 -13.24 -4.10
CA ILE A 163 -3.67 -11.79 -4.11
C ILE A 163 -2.37 -11.36 -3.43
N ALA A 164 -1.52 -10.60 -4.12
CA ALA A 164 -0.37 -9.94 -3.53
C ALA A 164 -0.62 -8.43 -3.46
N VAL A 165 -0.41 -7.82 -2.30
CA VAL A 165 -0.68 -6.38 -2.07
C VAL A 165 0.45 -5.73 -1.29
N GLU A 166 0.72 -4.48 -1.64
CA GLU A 166 1.70 -3.62 -0.98
C GLU A 166 1.00 -2.44 -0.26
N LEU A 167 1.27 -2.27 1.04
CA LEU A 167 0.71 -1.20 1.88
C LEU A 167 1.82 -0.43 2.63
N ARG A 168 2.50 0.51 1.97
CA ARG A 168 3.44 1.44 2.61
C ARG A 168 3.10 2.91 2.36
N GLY A 169 3.47 3.78 3.30
CA GLY A 169 3.20 5.22 3.21
C GLY A 169 4.02 5.91 2.10
N GLY A 170 3.45 6.96 1.50
CA GLY A 170 4.03 7.65 0.34
C GLY A 170 3.68 6.98 -0.99
N LEU A 171 2.68 6.10 -0.99
CA LEU A 171 2.15 5.50 -2.20
C LEU A 171 0.72 6.02 -2.45
N GLY A 172 0.48 6.56 -3.64
CA GLY A 172 -0.81 6.86 -4.23
C GLY A 172 -1.72 5.64 -4.32
N SER A 173 -3.01 5.91 -4.35
CA SER A 173 -4.08 4.93 -4.19
C SER A 173 -4.35 4.17 -5.50
N ASN A 174 -3.48 3.23 -5.90
CA ASN A 174 -3.75 2.36 -7.06
C ASN A 174 -4.98 1.46 -6.78
N ALA A 175 -5.78 1.17 -7.80
CA ALA A 175 -6.97 0.31 -7.72
C ALA A 175 -6.62 -1.14 -7.37
N GLN A 176 -5.53 -1.68 -7.94
CA GLN A 176 -5.04 -3.04 -7.67
C GLN A 176 -4.75 -3.29 -6.18
N ARG A 177 -4.33 -2.26 -5.44
CA ARG A 177 -4.01 -2.34 -4.01
C ARG A 177 -5.23 -2.48 -3.09
N ARG A 178 -6.45 -2.42 -3.64
CA ARG A 178 -7.71 -2.46 -2.88
C ARG A 178 -8.48 -3.76 -3.05
N GLU A 179 -8.11 -4.58 -4.04
CA GLU A 179 -8.88 -5.77 -4.41
C GLU A 179 -8.93 -6.82 -3.28
N TRP A 180 -7.92 -6.90 -2.42
CA TRP A 180 -7.94 -7.81 -1.26
C TRP A 180 -9.16 -7.62 -0.36
N ARG A 181 -9.71 -6.41 -0.30
CA ARG A 181 -10.93 -6.08 0.46
C ARG A 181 -12.17 -6.78 -0.11
N TYR A 182 -12.19 -7.06 -1.42
CA TYR A 182 -13.39 -7.53 -2.11
C TYR A 182 -13.43 -9.05 -2.28
N TYR A 183 -12.33 -9.73 -1.97
CA TYR A 183 -12.19 -11.19 -2.09
C TYR A 183 -11.68 -11.80 -0.77
N PRO A 184 -12.46 -11.68 0.34
CA PRO A 184 -12.05 -12.16 1.65
C PRO A 184 -11.84 -13.69 1.73
N GLN A 185 -12.38 -14.45 0.78
CA GLN A 185 -12.20 -15.90 0.65
C GLN A 185 -10.91 -16.30 -0.09
N THR A 186 -10.26 -15.36 -0.81
CA THR A 186 -9.04 -15.65 -1.57
C THR A 186 -7.80 -15.59 -0.67
N CYS A 187 -6.84 -16.49 -0.90
CA CYS A 187 -5.54 -16.41 -0.25
C CYS A 187 -4.83 -15.10 -0.61
N ALA A 188 -4.31 -14.36 0.38
CA ALA A 188 -3.60 -13.12 0.14
C ALA A 188 -2.31 -12.96 0.94
N VAL A 189 -1.37 -12.23 0.36
CA VAL A 189 -0.08 -11.81 0.93
C VAL A 189 -0.03 -10.29 0.90
N ILE A 190 -0.03 -9.68 2.08
CA ILE A 190 -0.05 -8.23 2.30
C ILE A 190 1.32 -7.83 2.86
N CYS A 191 2.15 -7.16 2.06
CA CYS A 191 3.43 -6.62 2.48
C CYS A 191 3.22 -5.16 2.91
N ALA A 192 3.52 -4.82 4.15
CA ALA A 192 3.14 -3.53 4.72
C ALA A 192 4.20 -2.91 5.63
N THR A 193 4.16 -1.59 5.78
CA THR A 193 4.83 -0.95 6.92
C THR A 193 3.99 -1.08 8.19
N PRO A 194 4.60 -1.14 9.39
CA PRO A 194 3.91 -1.18 10.68
C PRO A 194 2.77 -0.17 10.82
N ASP A 195 3.03 1.10 10.48
CA ASP A 195 2.04 2.18 10.53
C ASP A 195 0.84 1.91 9.60
N MET A 196 1.07 1.40 8.39
CA MET A 196 0.01 1.16 7.41
C MET A 196 -0.88 -0.04 7.76
N PHE A 197 -0.29 -1.10 8.33
CA PHE A 197 -1.04 -2.24 8.85
C PHE A 197 -1.80 -1.85 10.12
N GLY A 198 -1.10 -1.29 11.11
CA GLY A 198 -1.68 -0.99 12.41
C GLY A 198 -2.76 0.09 12.36
N SER A 199 -2.61 1.11 11.50
CA SER A 199 -3.66 2.13 11.32
C SER A 199 -4.99 1.54 10.83
N ARG A 200 -4.92 0.57 9.92
CA ARG A 200 -6.09 -0.14 9.39
C ARG A 200 -6.71 -1.05 10.44
N LEU A 201 -5.88 -1.79 11.17
CA LEU A 201 -6.31 -2.61 12.30
C LEU A 201 -7.05 -1.77 13.36
N LEU A 202 -6.65 -0.52 13.57
CA LEU A 202 -7.25 0.40 14.54
C LEU A 202 -8.37 1.30 13.96
N PHE A 203 -9.06 0.87 12.89
CA PHE A 203 -10.17 1.63 12.30
C PHE A 203 -9.80 3.07 11.88
N ARG A 204 -8.53 3.33 11.58
CA ARG A 204 -7.99 4.65 11.23
C ARG A 204 -7.01 4.56 10.05
N GLY A 205 -7.29 3.65 9.11
CA GLY A 205 -6.45 3.35 7.97
C GLY A 205 -5.95 4.61 7.24
N TYR A 206 -4.63 4.80 7.21
CA TYR A 206 -4.02 5.92 6.50
C TYR A 206 -4.30 5.81 4.99
N GLY A 207 -4.80 6.89 4.39
CA GLY A 207 -5.22 6.93 2.98
C GLY A 207 -6.52 6.19 2.67
N THR A 208 -7.25 5.70 3.67
CA THR A 208 -8.55 5.02 3.52
C THR A 208 -9.73 5.94 3.89
N SER A 209 -10.80 5.95 3.08
CA SER A 209 -12.03 6.67 3.43
C SER A 209 -12.72 6.11 4.68
N ARG A 210 -13.52 6.95 5.32
CA ARG A 210 -14.27 6.59 6.54
C ARG A 210 -15.15 5.34 6.37
N ALA A 211 -15.81 5.21 5.23
CA ALA A 211 -16.67 4.06 4.93
C ALA A 211 -15.87 2.75 4.81
N MET A 212 -14.61 2.78 4.39
CA MET A 212 -13.80 1.58 4.15
C MET A 212 -12.98 1.13 5.37
N ARG A 213 -12.74 2.02 6.34
CA ARG A 213 -12.04 1.71 7.60
C ARG A 213 -12.54 0.45 8.33
N PRO A 214 -13.86 0.23 8.53
CA PRO A 214 -14.32 -0.97 9.21
C PRO A 214 -14.04 -2.25 8.43
N MET A 215 -14.10 -2.18 7.09
CA MET A 215 -13.83 -3.31 6.22
C MET A 215 -12.39 -3.79 6.39
N GLU A 216 -11.43 -2.86 6.29
CA GLU A 216 -10.01 -3.18 6.47
C GLU A 216 -9.70 -3.65 7.90
N ALA A 217 -10.32 -3.04 8.92
CA ALA A 217 -10.11 -3.44 10.30
C ALA A 217 -10.59 -4.87 10.56
N GLY A 218 -11.79 -5.22 10.09
CA GLY A 218 -12.37 -6.56 10.23
C GLY A 218 -11.52 -7.63 9.56
N GLU A 219 -11.14 -7.41 8.30
CA GLU A 219 -10.36 -8.38 7.52
C GLU A 219 -8.92 -8.57 8.00
N LEU A 220 -8.30 -7.54 8.59
CA LEU A 220 -6.96 -7.67 9.19
C LEU A 220 -7.01 -8.26 10.60
N ALA A 221 -8.14 -8.18 11.30
CA ALA A 221 -8.31 -8.75 12.63
C ALA A 221 -8.80 -10.21 12.62
N TYR A 222 -9.39 -10.68 11.52
CA TYR A 222 -9.88 -12.04 11.34
C TYR A 222 -9.31 -12.70 10.07
N ASP A 223 -9.02 -13.99 10.16
CA ASP A 223 -8.45 -14.81 9.07
C ASP A 223 -7.07 -14.30 8.59
N THR A 224 -6.36 -13.59 9.47
CA THR A 224 -5.06 -12.96 9.19
C THR A 224 -4.00 -13.43 10.18
N VAL A 225 -2.80 -13.72 9.67
CA VAL A 225 -1.57 -13.82 10.46
C VAL A 225 -0.69 -12.61 10.18
N LEU A 226 -0.27 -11.91 11.23
CA LEU A 226 0.75 -10.87 11.19
C LEU A 226 2.10 -11.51 11.46
N VAL A 227 3.04 -11.41 10.52
CA VAL A 227 4.46 -11.70 10.74
C VAL A 227 5.20 -10.36 10.79
N ALA A 228 5.61 -9.97 11.99
CA ALA A 228 6.35 -8.73 12.22
C ALA A 228 7.85 -8.98 12.07
N ASP A 229 8.38 -8.61 10.91
CA ASP A 229 9.82 -8.66 10.64
C ASP A 229 10.54 -7.48 11.28
N GLU A 230 11.72 -7.76 11.83
CA GLU A 230 12.46 -6.81 12.67
C GLU A 230 11.61 -6.24 13.82
N ALA A 231 10.85 -7.10 14.48
CA ALA A 231 9.98 -6.82 15.63
C ALA A 231 10.53 -5.83 16.66
N HIS A 232 11.84 -5.87 16.91
CA HIS A 232 12.55 -4.97 17.83
C HIS A 232 12.43 -3.48 17.47
N LEU A 233 12.08 -3.15 16.22
CA LEU A 233 11.83 -1.79 15.70
C LEU A 233 10.35 -1.37 15.73
N SER A 234 9.43 -2.24 16.17
CA SER A 234 7.98 -1.97 16.19
C SER A 234 7.29 -2.67 17.35
N ARG A 235 7.84 -2.50 18.57
CA ARG A 235 7.37 -3.20 19.77
C ARG A 235 5.96 -2.76 20.19
N GLN A 236 5.67 -1.46 20.08
CA GLN A 236 4.35 -0.91 20.37
C GLN A 236 3.27 -1.51 19.47
N LEU A 237 3.55 -1.70 18.17
CA LEU A 237 2.60 -2.36 17.27
C LEU A 237 2.38 -3.82 17.67
N LEU A 238 3.44 -4.54 18.02
CA LEU A 238 3.32 -5.94 18.47
C LEU A 238 2.44 -6.07 19.70
N GLU A 239 2.64 -5.21 20.70
CA GLU A 239 1.79 -5.15 21.88
C GLU A 239 0.34 -4.88 21.51
N THR A 240 0.08 -3.88 20.66
CA THR A 240 -1.26 -3.53 20.17
C THR A 240 -1.92 -4.68 19.40
N ALA A 241 -1.20 -5.33 18.49
CA ALA A 241 -1.72 -6.44 17.69
C ALA A 241 -2.11 -7.64 18.58
N ARG A 242 -1.29 -7.96 19.59
CA ARG A 242 -1.61 -9.00 20.59
C ARG A 242 -2.85 -8.65 21.42
N GLN A 243 -3.09 -7.35 21.70
CA GLN A 243 -4.31 -6.93 22.41
C GLN A 243 -5.59 -7.17 21.59
N VAL A 244 -5.55 -7.13 20.26
CA VAL A 244 -6.75 -7.34 19.42
C VAL A 244 -7.39 -8.69 19.69
N SER A 245 -6.61 -9.78 19.62
CA SER A 245 -7.10 -11.13 19.91
C SER A 245 -7.59 -11.26 21.35
N ARG A 246 -6.93 -10.61 22.33
CA ARG A 246 -7.40 -10.56 23.72
C ARG A 246 -8.74 -9.85 23.86
N ILE A 247 -8.94 -8.70 23.20
CA ILE A 247 -10.19 -7.94 23.33
C ILE A 247 -11.33 -8.70 22.67
N GLU A 248 -11.12 -9.27 21.48
CA GLU A 248 -12.11 -10.13 20.81
C GLU A 248 -12.40 -11.40 21.63
N SER A 249 -11.47 -11.85 22.48
CA SER A 249 -11.71 -12.97 23.40
C SER A 249 -12.85 -12.72 24.40
N PHE A 250 -13.18 -11.45 24.68
CA PHE A 250 -14.24 -11.04 25.61
C PHE A 250 -15.63 -10.97 24.97
N SER A 251 -15.77 -11.20 23.65
CA SER A 251 -17.06 -11.30 23.00
C SER A 251 -17.93 -12.37 23.69
N SER A 252 -19.20 -12.08 23.89
CA SER A 252 -20.11 -13.04 24.56
C SER A 252 -20.50 -14.22 23.67
N ASP A 253 -20.31 -14.10 22.36
CA ASP A 253 -20.55 -15.12 21.35
C ASP A 253 -19.25 -15.48 20.63
N ASP A 254 -19.03 -16.77 20.40
CA ASP A 254 -17.84 -17.35 19.75
C ASP A 254 -18.15 -17.79 18.31
N THR A 255 -19.35 -17.53 17.77
CA THR A 255 -19.79 -17.99 16.43
C THR A 255 -18.81 -17.61 15.33
N VAL A 256 -18.23 -16.41 15.37
CA VAL A 256 -17.23 -15.97 14.38
C VAL A 256 -15.86 -16.62 14.66
N ARG A 257 -15.37 -16.49 15.89
CA ARG A 257 -14.03 -16.94 16.33
C ARG A 257 -13.84 -18.47 16.30
N SER A 258 -14.92 -19.23 16.48
CA SER A 258 -14.90 -20.68 16.42
C SER A 258 -14.70 -21.20 14.98
N CYS A 259 -15.15 -20.43 14.00
CA CYS A 259 -15.05 -20.72 12.57
C CYS A 259 -13.79 -20.10 11.94
N VAL A 260 -13.51 -18.84 12.27
CA VAL A 260 -12.44 -18.03 11.66
C VAL A 260 -11.45 -17.60 12.75
N SER A 261 -10.17 -17.86 12.54
CA SER A 261 -9.14 -17.48 13.51
C SER A 261 -9.10 -15.95 13.68
N PRO A 262 -9.11 -15.42 14.91
CA PRO A 262 -8.71 -14.04 15.15
C PRO A 262 -7.22 -13.86 14.83
N LEU A 263 -6.76 -12.60 14.80
CA LEU A 263 -5.41 -12.20 14.43
C LEU A 263 -4.34 -13.02 15.18
N GLN A 264 -3.54 -13.75 14.42
CA GLN A 264 -2.35 -14.44 14.94
C GLN A 264 -1.14 -13.51 14.77
N VAL A 265 -0.25 -13.44 15.76
CA VAL A 265 0.91 -12.53 15.74
C VAL A 265 2.19 -13.33 15.91
N VAL A 266 3.06 -13.25 14.92
CA VAL A 266 4.37 -13.90 14.86
C VAL A 266 5.45 -12.83 14.90
N GLU A 267 6.31 -12.90 15.91
CA GLU A 267 7.53 -12.09 15.97
C GLU A 267 8.65 -12.79 15.18
N THR A 268 9.31 -12.10 14.25
CA THR A 268 10.59 -12.60 13.72
C THR A 268 11.75 -11.86 14.38
N THR A 269 12.82 -12.59 14.67
CA THR A 269 14.06 -11.98 15.15
C THR A 269 15.29 -12.68 14.61
N ALA A 270 16.33 -11.89 14.35
CA ALA A 270 17.66 -12.39 14.07
C ALA A 270 18.43 -12.79 15.35
N THR A 271 18.02 -12.24 16.51
CA THR A 271 18.68 -12.37 17.83
C THR A 271 17.62 -12.35 18.93
N PRO A 272 17.29 -13.48 19.58
CA PRO A 272 16.28 -13.51 20.64
C PRO A 272 16.75 -12.72 21.86
N SER A 273 16.07 -11.62 22.18
CA SER A 273 16.35 -10.84 23.39
C SER A 273 15.98 -11.64 24.65
N SER A 274 16.99 -12.05 25.41
CA SER A 274 16.91 -12.89 26.62
C SER A 274 16.14 -12.29 27.81
N ALA A 275 15.45 -11.16 27.66
CA ALA A 275 14.91 -10.36 28.76
C ALA A 275 13.44 -10.65 29.09
N GLU A 276 12.69 -11.33 28.22
CA GLU A 276 11.26 -11.67 28.43
C GLU A 276 10.98 -13.18 28.42
N ASP A 277 12.03 -14.01 28.40
CA ASP A 277 11.98 -15.47 28.18
C ASP A 277 11.63 -16.30 29.44
N HIS A 278 10.68 -15.83 30.27
CA HIS A 278 10.24 -16.55 31.49
C HIS A 278 8.78 -16.99 31.48
N ALA A 279 8.11 -16.99 30.33
CA ALA A 279 6.81 -17.66 30.18
C ALA A 279 7.01 -18.99 29.41
N ASP A 280 6.77 -20.11 30.09
CA ASP A 280 6.83 -21.49 29.54
C ASP A 280 5.85 -21.77 28.37
N ASP A 281 5.10 -20.75 27.89
CA ASP A 281 3.99 -20.88 26.93
C ASP A 281 4.31 -20.34 25.50
N ILE A 282 5.50 -19.79 25.22
CA ILE A 282 5.83 -19.23 23.89
C ILE A 282 6.34 -20.33 22.95
N ILE A 283 5.64 -20.56 21.83
CA ILE A 283 6.08 -21.49 20.79
C ILE A 283 7.05 -20.77 19.84
N SER A 284 8.30 -21.20 19.84
CA SER A 284 9.35 -20.67 18.95
C SER A 284 9.87 -21.74 17.99
N VAL A 285 10.12 -21.33 16.74
CA VAL A 285 10.77 -22.16 15.72
C VAL A 285 11.95 -21.39 15.14
N GLY A 286 13.08 -22.04 14.91
CA GLY A 286 14.27 -21.37 14.39
C GLY A 286 15.29 -22.28 13.74
N VAL A 287 16.38 -21.69 13.27
CA VAL A 287 17.57 -22.42 12.79
C VAL A 287 18.21 -23.13 13.98
N GLU A 288 18.69 -24.35 13.81
CA GLU A 288 19.36 -25.14 14.85
C GLU A 288 20.74 -25.59 14.38
N SER A 289 21.67 -25.85 15.31
CA SER A 289 23.01 -26.33 14.96
C SER A 289 23.01 -27.67 14.20
N ALA A 290 22.00 -28.51 14.47
CA ALA A 290 21.80 -29.78 13.78
C ALA A 290 21.48 -29.60 12.28
N ASP A 291 20.90 -28.46 11.88
CA ASP A 291 20.47 -28.21 10.50
C ASP A 291 21.66 -28.20 9.52
N PHE A 292 22.84 -27.74 9.96
CA PHE A 292 24.03 -27.59 9.11
C PHE A 292 24.63 -28.90 8.63
N THR A 293 24.22 -30.02 9.22
CA THR A 293 24.60 -31.36 8.72
C THR A 293 23.88 -31.71 7.42
N VAL A 294 22.72 -31.10 7.17
CA VAL A 294 21.89 -31.33 5.98
C VAL A 294 21.93 -30.11 5.06
N ASP A 295 21.74 -28.91 5.63
CA ASP A 295 21.63 -27.65 4.90
C ASP A 295 23.00 -26.98 4.75
N THR A 296 23.88 -27.55 3.92
CA THR A 296 25.24 -27.02 3.71
C THR A 296 25.25 -25.62 3.11
N ASP A 297 24.28 -25.28 2.25
CA ASP A 297 24.13 -23.92 1.71
C ASP A 297 23.80 -22.90 2.81
N LEU A 298 22.90 -23.26 3.73
CA LEU A 298 22.56 -22.43 4.88
C LEU A 298 23.78 -22.26 5.80
N ALA A 299 24.52 -23.33 6.05
CA ALA A 299 25.74 -23.28 6.85
C ALA A 299 26.76 -22.30 6.25
N ARG A 300 26.95 -22.34 4.93
CA ARG A 300 27.83 -21.42 4.20
C ARG A 300 27.40 -19.96 4.34
N ARG A 301 26.11 -19.67 4.15
CA ARG A 301 25.54 -18.30 4.28
C ARG A 301 25.67 -17.73 5.69
N LEU A 302 25.46 -18.57 6.70
CA LEU A 302 25.50 -18.16 8.10
C LEU A 302 26.92 -18.14 8.69
N GLY A 303 27.91 -18.65 7.95
CA GLY A 303 29.29 -18.83 8.42
C GLY A 303 29.39 -19.87 9.54
N ALA A 304 28.54 -20.89 9.53
CA ALA A 304 28.64 -22.06 10.39
C ALA A 304 29.63 -23.07 9.79
N SER A 305 30.20 -23.94 10.63
CA SER A 305 31.07 -25.02 10.16
C SER A 305 30.26 -26.11 9.45
N TYR A 306 30.73 -26.58 8.30
CA TYR A 306 30.07 -27.64 7.51
C TYR A 306 31.07 -28.58 6.86
N SER A 307 30.66 -29.81 6.57
CA SER A 307 31.46 -30.79 5.82
C SER A 307 31.17 -30.71 4.34
N VAL A 308 32.22 -30.61 3.51
CA VAL A 308 32.09 -30.57 2.04
C VAL A 308 31.84 -31.97 1.45
N ASP A 309 32.30 -33.02 2.15
CA ASP A 309 32.21 -34.43 1.75
C ASP A 309 32.38 -35.38 2.97
N ASP A 310 32.32 -36.69 2.72
CA ASP A 310 32.57 -37.75 3.72
C ASP A 310 34.02 -37.76 4.27
N SER A 311 34.90 -36.83 3.84
CA SER A 311 36.29 -36.74 4.31
C SER A 311 36.42 -36.21 5.73
N GLY A 312 35.36 -35.58 6.26
CA GLY A 312 35.32 -35.01 7.62
C GLY A 312 36.07 -33.68 7.77
N VAL A 313 36.52 -33.06 6.67
CA VAL A 313 37.09 -31.70 6.69
C VAL A 313 35.95 -30.69 6.87
N LEU A 314 36.04 -29.90 7.95
CA LEU A 314 35.09 -28.82 8.24
C LEU A 314 35.58 -27.52 7.61
N GLU A 315 34.80 -26.97 6.68
CA GLU A 315 34.99 -25.64 6.11
C GLU A 315 34.09 -24.61 6.81
N ARG A 316 34.47 -23.34 6.68
CA ARG A 316 33.70 -22.21 7.22
C ARG A 316 33.97 -20.95 6.40
N CYS A 317 32.90 -20.27 6.01
CA CYS A 317 33.00 -18.91 5.47
C CYS A 317 33.07 -17.92 6.64
N SER A 318 34.20 -17.25 6.78
CA SER A 318 34.44 -16.33 7.89
C SER A 318 34.20 -14.88 7.48
N LYS A 319 33.63 -14.11 8.40
CA LYS A 319 33.52 -12.65 8.28
C LYS A 319 34.34 -12.03 9.39
N ARG A 320 35.35 -11.25 9.06
CA ARG A 320 36.24 -10.61 10.05
C ARG A 320 35.83 -9.16 10.24
N ILE A 321 35.66 -8.75 11.50
CA ILE A 321 35.40 -7.36 11.85
C ILE A 321 36.63 -6.71 12.49
N THR A 322 37.00 -5.55 11.96
CA THR A 322 38.10 -4.73 12.47
C THR A 322 37.54 -3.35 12.81
N VAL A 323 37.83 -2.84 14.02
CA VAL A 323 37.29 -1.57 14.52
C VAL A 323 38.40 -0.54 14.69
N ASP A 324 38.32 0.58 13.98
CA ASP A 324 39.19 1.74 14.12
C ASP A 324 38.42 2.96 14.64
N CYS A 325 38.68 3.33 15.90
CA CYS A 325 38.15 4.54 16.53
C CYS A 325 39.28 5.52 16.88
N SER A 326 40.30 5.66 16.03
CA SER A 326 41.45 6.54 16.26
C SER A 326 41.19 8.02 15.95
N ALA A 327 40.20 8.32 15.10
CA ALA A 327 39.90 9.68 14.65
C ALA A 327 39.42 10.59 15.79
N LEU A 328 39.92 11.83 15.83
CA LEU A 328 39.49 12.84 16.81
C LEU A 328 38.41 13.77 16.25
N LYS A 329 38.29 13.87 14.92
CA LYS A 329 37.34 14.75 14.22
C LYS A 329 36.63 14.02 13.08
N GLU A 330 35.45 14.55 12.71
CA GLU A 330 34.62 14.04 11.60
C GLU A 330 35.41 13.91 10.29
N GLN A 331 36.20 14.93 9.93
CA GLN A 331 36.97 14.93 8.67
C GLN A 331 38.07 13.86 8.65
N GLU A 332 38.71 13.59 9.79
CA GLU A 332 39.71 12.51 9.90
C GLU A 332 39.04 11.15 9.70
N LYS A 333 37.89 10.92 10.35
CA LYS A 333 37.07 9.71 10.14
C LYS A 333 36.67 9.53 8.67
N ILE A 334 36.20 10.60 8.01
CA ILE A 334 35.84 10.57 6.58
C ILE A 334 37.05 10.19 5.72
N ASN A 335 38.23 10.77 5.99
CA ASN A 335 39.44 10.43 5.26
C ASN A 335 39.82 8.96 5.44
N ASN A 336 39.79 8.43 6.67
CA ASN A 336 40.08 7.01 6.93
C ASN A 336 39.12 6.08 6.18
N ILE A 337 37.82 6.41 6.14
CA ILE A 337 36.81 5.66 5.37
C ILE A 337 37.16 5.68 3.87
N VAL A 338 37.48 6.85 3.32
CA VAL A 338 37.84 7.00 1.90
C VAL A 338 39.12 6.24 1.56
N ASP A 339 40.15 6.33 2.42
CA ASP A 339 41.42 5.61 2.27
C ASP A 339 41.19 4.10 2.19
N CYS A 340 40.36 3.56 3.10
CA CYS A 340 40.02 2.13 3.12
C CYS A 340 39.20 1.70 1.89
N CYS A 341 38.22 2.51 1.48
CA CYS A 341 37.45 2.22 0.26
C CYS A 341 38.35 2.19 -0.98
N GLU A 342 39.27 3.14 -1.11
CA GLU A 342 40.23 3.22 -2.21
C GLU A 342 41.15 1.98 -2.27
N GLU A 343 41.66 1.55 -1.11
CA GLU A 343 42.50 0.35 -1.00
C GLU A 343 41.73 -0.93 -1.38
N LEU A 344 40.50 -1.10 -0.88
CA LEU A 344 39.67 -2.26 -1.23
C LEU A 344 39.31 -2.28 -2.72
N ILE A 345 38.92 -1.15 -3.30
CA ILE A 345 38.63 -1.04 -4.74
C ILE A 345 39.87 -1.42 -5.56
N ALA A 346 41.06 -0.98 -5.16
CA ALA A 346 42.30 -1.33 -5.83
C ALA A 346 42.62 -2.84 -5.73
N ASN A 347 42.50 -3.41 -4.53
CA ASN A 347 42.74 -4.84 -4.30
C ASN A 347 41.78 -5.74 -5.11
N HIS A 348 40.53 -5.30 -5.25
CA HIS A 348 39.49 -6.03 -5.99
C HIS A 348 39.63 -5.92 -7.51
N ALA A 349 40.22 -4.83 -8.01
CA ALA A 349 40.51 -4.67 -9.44
C ALA A 349 41.54 -5.70 -9.93
N ASP A 350 42.49 -6.08 -9.07
CA ASP A 350 43.54 -7.06 -9.37
C ASP A 350 43.07 -8.52 -9.21
N GLN A 351 41.98 -8.77 -8.49
CA GLN A 351 41.48 -10.11 -8.09
C GLN A 351 40.29 -10.62 -8.93
N THR A 352 40.33 -10.47 -10.25
CA THR A 352 39.31 -11.01 -11.17
C THR A 352 39.35 -12.54 -11.36
N ALA A 353 40.15 -13.27 -10.57
CA ALA A 353 40.41 -14.70 -10.74
C ALA A 353 39.18 -15.60 -10.48
N ASP A 354 38.28 -15.20 -9.57
CA ASP A 354 37.18 -16.05 -9.09
C ASP A 354 35.86 -15.85 -9.86
N GLY A 355 35.82 -14.88 -10.78
CA GLY A 355 34.64 -14.60 -11.61
C GLY A 355 33.41 -14.05 -10.86
N LEU A 356 33.57 -13.68 -9.57
CA LEU A 356 32.55 -13.02 -8.75
C LEU A 356 32.69 -11.49 -8.85
N PRO A 357 31.59 -10.72 -8.85
CA PRO A 357 31.64 -9.27 -8.81
C PRO A 357 32.13 -8.78 -7.44
N ASN A 358 33.19 -7.97 -7.45
CA ASN A 358 33.87 -7.48 -6.25
C ASN A 358 33.44 -6.05 -5.90
N ILE A 359 32.19 -5.91 -5.45
CA ILE A 359 31.60 -4.62 -5.10
C ILE A 359 31.89 -4.33 -3.63
N VAL A 360 32.44 -3.16 -3.34
CA VAL A 360 32.66 -2.66 -1.98
C VAL A 360 31.41 -1.94 -1.49
N GLY A 361 30.91 -2.30 -0.31
CA GLY A 361 29.82 -1.59 0.36
C GLY A 361 30.36 -0.53 1.32
N CYS A 362 29.86 0.71 1.25
CA CYS A 362 30.22 1.78 2.19
C CYS A 362 28.96 2.31 2.91
N VAL A 363 28.78 1.96 4.18
CA VAL A 363 27.59 2.31 4.96
C VAL A 363 27.91 3.35 6.03
N VAL A 364 27.42 4.57 5.85
CA VAL A 364 27.63 5.71 6.75
C VAL A 364 26.33 6.11 7.45
N ASN A 365 26.42 6.79 8.59
CA ASN A 365 25.24 6.99 9.45
C ASN A 365 24.33 8.15 8.98
N THR A 366 24.85 9.08 8.17
CA THR A 366 24.09 10.25 7.70
C THR A 366 24.26 10.50 6.20
N VAL A 367 23.23 11.07 5.57
CA VAL A 367 23.25 11.46 4.15
C VAL A 367 24.35 12.48 3.86
N SER A 368 24.62 13.40 4.80
CA SER A 368 25.69 14.38 4.65
C SER A 368 27.07 13.70 4.61
N THR A 369 27.32 12.71 5.46
CA THR A 369 28.56 11.92 5.40
C THR A 369 28.66 11.18 4.07
N ALA A 370 27.57 10.57 3.58
CA ALA A 370 27.56 9.84 2.32
C ALA A 370 27.97 10.72 1.13
N GLN A 371 27.40 11.92 1.04
CA GLN A 371 27.76 12.92 0.02
C GLN A 371 29.23 13.34 0.10
N LYS A 372 29.75 13.57 1.33
CA LYS A 372 31.17 13.94 1.52
C LYS A 372 32.13 12.82 1.12
N VAL A 373 31.82 11.58 1.53
CA VAL A 373 32.63 10.39 1.20
C VAL A 373 32.64 10.17 -0.31
N LYS A 374 31.47 10.19 -0.97
CA LYS A 374 31.37 10.05 -2.43
C LYS A 374 32.19 11.11 -3.16
N LYS A 375 31.99 12.39 -2.82
CA LYS A 375 32.69 13.51 -3.46
C LYS A 375 34.21 13.41 -3.32
N GLU A 376 34.72 13.03 -2.16
CA GLU A 376 36.17 12.89 -1.98
C GLU A 376 36.70 11.63 -2.66
N LEU A 377 35.97 10.52 -2.64
CA LEU A 377 36.37 9.28 -3.33
C LEU A 377 36.42 9.46 -4.85
N GLU A 378 35.41 10.08 -5.48
CA GLU A 378 35.38 10.41 -6.91
C GLU A 378 36.55 11.31 -7.32
N LYS A 379 36.87 12.29 -6.46
CA LYS A 379 37.99 13.20 -6.68
C LYS A 379 39.33 12.46 -6.69
N ARG A 380 39.47 11.38 -5.91
CA ARG A 380 40.69 10.55 -5.89
C ARG A 380 40.75 9.55 -7.03
N LEU A 381 39.61 8.99 -7.45
CA LEU A 381 39.53 8.05 -8.57
C LEU A 381 39.51 8.75 -9.95
N LYS A 382 39.48 10.08 -10.00
CA LYS A 382 39.47 10.86 -11.24
C LYS A 382 40.66 10.52 -12.15
N GLY A 383 40.35 10.07 -13.36
CA GLY A 383 41.34 9.78 -14.42
C GLY A 383 41.72 8.31 -14.57
N ASP A 384 41.13 7.42 -13.78
CA ASP A 384 41.32 5.97 -13.86
C ASP A 384 40.10 5.30 -14.48
N GLU A 385 40.01 5.31 -15.82
CA GLU A 385 38.91 4.69 -16.58
C GLU A 385 38.84 3.16 -16.40
N SER A 386 39.84 2.55 -15.76
CA SER A 386 39.83 1.12 -15.43
C SER A 386 38.97 0.77 -14.20
N LYS A 387 38.51 1.77 -13.44
CA LYS A 387 37.69 1.61 -12.25
C LYS A 387 36.22 1.87 -12.55
N GLY A 388 35.36 0.98 -12.05
CA GLY A 388 33.90 1.05 -12.21
C GLY A 388 33.26 2.30 -11.59
N THR A 389 31.97 2.51 -11.83
CA THR A 389 31.24 3.69 -11.33
C THR A 389 31.02 3.65 -9.80
N ILE A 390 30.89 4.82 -9.15
CA ILE A 390 30.51 4.93 -7.73
C ILE A 390 29.02 5.29 -7.66
N GLN A 391 28.23 4.39 -7.07
CA GLN A 391 26.79 4.58 -6.93
C GLN A 391 26.42 5.03 -5.51
N SER A 392 25.31 5.77 -5.40
CA SER A 392 24.75 6.18 -4.11
C SER A 392 23.38 5.58 -3.89
N TYR A 393 23.09 5.15 -2.66
CA TYR A 393 21.77 4.64 -2.29
C TYR A 393 21.37 5.11 -0.89
N VAL A 394 20.55 6.17 -0.83
CA VAL A 394 20.15 6.82 0.43
C VAL A 394 18.63 6.91 0.57
N GLY A 395 18.16 6.97 1.82
CA GLY A 395 16.72 7.05 2.15
C GLY A 395 15.95 8.14 1.39
N PRO A 396 16.48 9.37 1.28
CA PRO A 396 15.77 10.50 0.69
C PRO A 396 15.65 10.56 -0.84
N MET A 397 16.13 9.55 -1.56
CA MET A 397 15.93 9.46 -3.02
C MET A 397 14.49 9.05 -3.35
N ARG A 398 13.98 9.45 -4.53
CA ARG A 398 12.69 8.96 -5.05
C ARG A 398 12.76 7.47 -5.34
N PRO A 399 11.64 6.74 -5.31
CA PRO A 399 11.61 5.35 -5.77
C PRO A 399 12.13 5.19 -7.20
N TYR A 400 11.76 6.11 -8.12
CA TYR A 400 12.26 6.11 -9.49
C TYR A 400 13.80 6.14 -9.60
N ASP A 401 14.47 6.96 -8.78
CA ASP A 401 15.94 7.05 -8.80
C ASP A 401 16.58 5.80 -8.17
N LYS A 402 15.93 5.21 -7.14
CA LYS A 402 16.40 3.98 -6.48
C LYS A 402 16.30 2.76 -7.38
N GLU A 403 15.22 2.64 -8.14
CA GLU A 403 15.00 1.55 -9.10
C GLU A 403 16.07 1.54 -10.18
N GLN A 404 16.46 2.70 -10.71
CA GLN A 404 17.57 2.79 -11.68
C GLN A 404 18.89 2.31 -11.10
N VAL A 405 19.20 2.69 -9.85
CA VAL A 405 20.39 2.20 -9.16
C VAL A 405 20.30 0.68 -8.98
N ALA A 406 19.18 0.14 -8.49
CA ALA A 406 18.99 -1.29 -8.30
C ALA A 406 19.10 -2.09 -9.62
N ALA A 407 18.50 -1.61 -10.70
CA ALA A 407 18.57 -2.22 -12.03
C ALA A 407 20.01 -2.32 -12.54
N SER A 408 20.83 -1.27 -12.33
CA SER A 408 22.24 -1.28 -12.73
C SER A 408 23.06 -2.39 -12.04
N PHE A 409 22.69 -2.78 -10.82
CA PHE A 409 23.31 -3.90 -10.12
C PHE A 409 22.80 -5.24 -10.63
N HIS A 410 21.49 -5.39 -10.84
CA HIS A 410 20.92 -6.64 -11.37
C HIS A 410 21.61 -7.04 -12.69
N ASP A 411 21.79 -6.08 -13.60
CA ASP A 411 22.49 -6.29 -14.87
C ASP A 411 23.98 -6.65 -14.65
N THR A 412 24.64 -6.07 -13.65
CA THR A 412 26.02 -6.38 -13.28
C THR A 412 26.20 -7.81 -12.75
N PHE A 413 25.21 -8.34 -12.03
CA PHE A 413 25.24 -9.72 -11.53
C PHE A 413 24.78 -10.75 -12.59
N ALA A 414 23.98 -10.34 -13.57
CA ALA A 414 23.44 -11.19 -14.63
C ALA A 414 24.39 -11.28 -15.86
N GLU A 415 24.96 -10.17 -16.31
CA GLU A 415 25.92 -10.11 -17.39
C GLU A 415 27.33 -10.19 -16.81
N LYS A 416 28.04 -11.32 -17.04
CA LYS A 416 29.44 -11.47 -16.66
C LYS A 416 30.30 -10.39 -17.33
N SER A 417 30.56 -9.31 -16.60
CA SER A 417 31.56 -8.28 -16.87
C SER A 417 31.19 -7.28 -17.98
N SER A 418 30.48 -6.20 -17.64
CA SER A 418 30.54 -4.94 -18.38
C SER A 418 31.64 -4.05 -17.77
N ALA A 419 32.35 -3.27 -18.60
CA ALA A 419 33.34 -2.29 -18.15
C ALA A 419 32.72 -1.11 -17.34
N GLN A 420 31.40 -1.13 -17.13
CA GLN A 420 30.62 -0.09 -16.44
C GLN A 420 30.06 -0.55 -15.09
N ALA A 421 30.32 -1.80 -14.68
CA ALA A 421 29.89 -2.34 -13.39
C ALA A 421 30.34 -1.42 -12.23
N PRO A 422 29.47 -1.11 -11.26
CA PRO A 422 29.82 -0.27 -10.13
C PRO A 422 30.87 -0.94 -9.25
N CYS A 423 31.94 -0.21 -8.90
CA CYS A 423 33.00 -0.73 -8.03
C CYS A 423 32.69 -0.54 -6.53
N CYS A 424 31.85 0.45 -6.21
CA CYS A 424 31.51 0.80 -4.84
C CYS A 424 30.10 1.38 -4.78
N ILE A 425 29.36 1.03 -3.73
CA ILE A 425 28.09 1.65 -3.38
C ILE A 425 28.21 2.34 -2.03
N ILE A 426 27.85 3.62 -1.99
CA ILE A 426 27.86 4.43 -0.77
C ILE A 426 26.42 4.69 -0.37
N GLY A 427 26.07 4.43 0.88
CA GLY A 427 24.71 4.62 1.33
C GLY A 427 24.60 4.77 2.84
N THR A 428 23.37 5.00 3.27
CA THR A 428 23.05 5.06 4.69
C THR A 428 22.48 3.71 5.16
N GLN A 429 21.71 3.69 6.24
CA GLN A 429 21.02 2.50 6.75
C GLN A 429 20.10 1.83 5.70
N THR A 430 19.82 2.50 4.58
CA THR A 430 19.12 1.92 3.43
C THR A 430 19.85 0.75 2.81
N LEU A 431 21.19 0.69 2.87
CA LEU A 431 21.95 -0.45 2.35
C LEU A 431 21.84 -1.70 3.24
N GLU A 432 21.34 -1.57 4.47
CA GLU A 432 21.12 -2.72 5.36
C GLU A 432 20.02 -3.65 4.81
N VAL A 433 19.12 -3.11 3.99
CA VAL A 433 17.90 -3.81 3.55
C VAL A 433 17.37 -3.48 2.15
N GLY A 434 17.85 -2.43 1.50
CA GLY A 434 17.13 -1.83 0.38
C GLY A 434 17.67 -2.12 -1.01
N VAL A 435 18.73 -2.90 -1.11
CA VAL A 435 19.21 -3.41 -2.39
C VAL A 435 19.67 -4.84 -2.19
N ASP A 436 19.28 -5.76 -3.08
CA ASP A 436 19.72 -7.16 -3.10
C ASP A 436 21.17 -7.27 -3.61
N VAL A 437 22.13 -6.75 -2.82
CA VAL A 437 23.56 -6.80 -3.14
C VAL A 437 24.30 -7.77 -2.20
N ASP A 438 25.28 -8.47 -2.75
CA ASP A 438 26.24 -9.29 -2.02
C ASP A 438 27.64 -8.64 -2.10
N PHE A 439 28.01 -7.91 -1.05
CA PHE A 439 29.29 -7.20 -0.98
C PHE A 439 30.46 -8.15 -0.76
N ALA A 440 31.59 -7.88 -1.43
CA ALA A 440 32.84 -8.59 -1.16
C ALA A 440 33.40 -8.21 0.22
N ASP A 441 33.48 -6.90 0.48
CA ASP A 441 33.88 -6.31 1.75
C ASP A 441 33.02 -5.08 2.05
N MET A 442 32.98 -4.69 3.32
CA MET A 442 32.25 -3.50 3.74
C MET A 442 33.08 -2.56 4.59
N VAL A 443 32.98 -1.28 4.29
CA VAL A 443 33.43 -0.18 5.14
C VAL A 443 32.19 0.47 5.77
N THR A 444 32.18 0.67 7.08
CA THR A 444 31.01 1.23 7.75
C THR A 444 31.37 2.12 8.92
N GLU A 445 30.52 3.10 9.23
CA GLU A 445 30.60 3.82 10.50
C GLU A 445 30.13 2.95 11.67
N LEU A 446 30.68 3.18 12.86
CA LEU A 446 30.21 2.59 14.10
C LEU A 446 28.71 2.90 14.29
N ALA A 447 27.93 1.87 14.60
CA ALA A 447 26.49 1.92 14.77
C ALA A 447 26.07 0.95 15.89
N PRO A 448 24.80 0.97 16.35
CA PRO A 448 24.27 -0.02 17.25
C PRO A 448 24.54 -1.46 16.77
N ALA A 449 24.80 -2.36 17.71
CA ALA A 449 25.20 -3.74 17.42
C ALA A 449 24.21 -4.49 16.49
N SER A 450 22.90 -4.26 16.65
CA SER A 450 21.86 -4.80 15.77
C SER A 450 22.01 -4.31 14.32
N ALA A 451 22.28 -3.02 14.12
CA ALA A 451 22.52 -2.45 12.79
C ALA A 451 23.81 -3.01 12.16
N LEU A 452 24.89 -3.15 12.94
CA LEU A 452 26.13 -3.78 12.45
C LEU A 452 25.91 -5.25 12.03
N ALA A 453 25.15 -6.02 12.82
CA ALA A 453 24.80 -7.39 12.46
C ALA A 453 23.98 -7.47 11.16
N GLN A 454 23.06 -6.52 10.93
CA GLN A 454 22.30 -6.41 9.68
C GLN A 454 23.20 -6.04 8.49
N ARG A 455 24.10 -5.07 8.66
CA ARG A 455 25.12 -4.67 7.67
C ARG A 455 26.01 -5.84 7.25
N ALA A 456 26.50 -6.61 8.24
CA ALA A 456 27.29 -7.82 8.01
C ALA A 456 26.52 -8.92 7.27
N GLY A 457 25.19 -8.92 7.36
CA GLY A 457 24.31 -9.80 6.58
C GLY A 457 24.36 -9.55 5.07
N ARG A 458 24.86 -8.39 4.62
CA ARG A 458 25.04 -8.04 3.19
C ARG A 458 26.45 -8.31 2.67
N VAL A 459 27.39 -8.65 3.55
CA VAL A 459 28.76 -9.02 3.18
C VAL A 459 28.83 -10.52 3.02
N ASN A 460 29.31 -11.03 1.88
CA ASN A 460 29.37 -12.45 1.57
C ASN A 460 28.07 -13.19 1.93
N ARG A 461 26.94 -12.60 1.54
CA ARG A 461 25.58 -13.05 1.85
C ARG A 461 25.30 -14.44 1.30
N ARG A 462 25.85 -14.78 0.12
CA ARG A 462 25.74 -16.11 -0.49
C ARG A 462 26.75 -17.11 0.07
N GLY A 463 27.73 -16.64 0.85
CA GLY A 463 28.82 -17.46 1.39
C GLY A 463 29.78 -17.98 0.32
N LEU A 464 29.84 -17.38 -0.87
CA LEU A 464 30.69 -17.88 -1.97
C LEU A 464 32.17 -17.55 -1.77
N ARG A 465 32.50 -16.66 -0.82
CA ARG A 465 33.88 -16.31 -0.45
C ARG A 465 34.28 -17.04 0.82
N GLU A 466 35.53 -17.50 0.89
CA GLU A 466 36.09 -18.09 2.12
C GLU A 466 36.22 -17.03 3.23
N LEU A 467 36.63 -15.82 2.85
CA LEU A 467 36.90 -14.72 3.75
C LEU A 467 36.36 -13.39 3.21
N SER A 468 35.77 -12.59 4.10
CA SER A 468 35.39 -11.20 3.85
C SER A 468 35.62 -10.35 5.09
N HIS A 469 35.84 -9.05 4.86
CA HIS A 469 36.19 -8.07 5.88
C HIS A 469 35.12 -7.00 6.06
N ILE A 470 34.97 -6.57 7.31
CA ILE A 470 34.09 -5.49 7.75
C ILE A 470 34.93 -4.50 8.55
N TYR A 471 35.17 -3.31 7.99
CA TYR A 471 35.92 -2.25 8.63
C TYR A 471 34.98 -1.24 9.25
N VAL A 472 35.05 -1.07 10.58
CA VAL A 472 34.18 -0.17 11.33
C VAL A 472 34.97 1.05 11.80
N TYR A 473 34.51 2.24 11.40
CA TYR A 473 35.15 3.52 11.74
C TYR A 473 34.32 4.35 12.73
N GLY A 474 34.95 4.84 13.79
CA GLY A 474 34.32 5.67 14.81
C GLY A 474 35.22 6.82 15.28
N LEU A 475 34.69 7.67 16.17
CA LEU A 475 35.50 8.65 16.88
C LEU A 475 36.11 8.04 18.14
N SER A 476 37.29 8.54 18.52
CA SER A 476 38.00 8.14 19.72
C SER A 476 37.30 8.60 20.99
N ASP A 477 37.49 7.84 22.08
CA ASP A 477 37.12 8.25 23.44
C ASP A 477 37.82 9.54 23.89
N LYS A 478 38.92 9.90 23.20
CA LYS A 478 39.68 11.14 23.41
C LYS A 478 39.16 12.34 22.63
N ALA A 479 38.19 12.16 21.74
CA ALA A 479 37.55 13.26 21.01
C ALA A 479 36.75 14.15 21.97
N SER A 480 36.45 15.39 21.56
CA SER A 480 35.64 16.29 22.39
C SER A 480 34.21 15.72 22.56
N SER A 481 33.58 15.98 23.72
CA SER A 481 32.21 15.50 23.97
C SER A 481 31.23 16.01 22.91
N THR A 482 31.37 17.28 22.50
CA THR A 482 30.55 17.90 21.47
C THR A 482 30.74 17.22 20.10
N ASP A 483 31.96 16.83 19.73
CA ASP A 483 32.20 16.10 18.48
C ASP A 483 31.59 14.69 18.52
N ARG A 484 31.72 13.99 19.65
CA ARG A 484 31.12 12.66 19.85
C ARG A 484 29.60 12.71 19.76
N GLU A 485 28.95 13.64 20.46
CA GLU A 485 27.49 13.83 20.42
C GLU A 485 26.99 14.18 19.01
N LYS A 486 27.70 15.07 18.30
CA LYS A 486 27.33 15.47 16.94
C LYS A 486 27.45 14.31 15.94
N ASN A 487 28.50 13.50 16.06
CA ASN A 487 28.80 12.38 15.15
C ASN A 487 28.12 11.07 15.54
N ALA A 488 27.55 10.97 16.75
CA ALA A 488 26.78 9.80 17.16
C ALA A 488 25.44 9.69 16.42
N ARG A 489 24.88 10.83 15.99
CA ARG A 489 23.58 10.89 15.29
C ARG A 489 23.55 9.97 14.07
N PRO A 490 22.45 9.23 13.84
CA PRO A 490 21.16 9.32 14.54
C PRO A 490 21.10 8.59 15.89
N TYR A 491 22.19 7.98 16.34
CA TYR A 491 22.26 7.18 17.56
C TYR A 491 22.81 7.98 18.75
N THR A 492 22.79 7.36 19.93
CA THR A 492 23.40 7.90 21.15
C THR A 492 24.86 7.48 21.31
N VAL A 493 25.65 8.26 22.04
CA VAL A 493 27.07 7.91 22.32
C VAL A 493 27.13 6.61 23.12
N GLU A 494 26.19 6.41 24.03
CA GLU A 494 26.07 5.21 24.87
C GLU A 494 25.84 3.95 24.04
N GLU A 495 24.95 3.97 23.05
CA GLU A 495 24.69 2.83 22.17
C GLU A 495 25.93 2.45 21.35
N LEU A 496 26.68 3.44 20.86
CA LEU A 496 27.93 3.21 20.13
C LEU A 496 29.00 2.58 21.04
N ASP A 497 29.12 3.07 22.27
CA ASP A 497 30.07 2.55 23.27
C ASP A 497 29.70 1.13 23.73
N GLU A 498 28.41 0.83 23.90
CA GLU A 498 27.91 -0.52 24.19
C GLU A 498 28.21 -1.49 23.04
N SER A 499 28.02 -1.03 21.81
CA SER A 499 28.28 -1.83 20.61
C SER A 499 29.77 -2.16 20.48
N ARG A 500 30.65 -1.19 20.73
CA ARG A 500 32.10 -1.42 20.75
C ARG A 500 32.51 -2.46 21.80
N LYS A 501 32.02 -2.32 23.03
CA LYS A 501 32.27 -3.29 24.12
C LYS A 501 31.72 -4.68 23.82
N TRP A 502 30.64 -4.77 23.05
CA TRP A 502 30.05 -6.02 22.62
C TRP A 502 30.94 -6.72 21.57
N ILE A 503 31.48 -5.97 20.59
CA ILE A 503 32.42 -6.51 19.58
C ILE A 503 33.68 -7.07 20.25
N ASP A 504 34.23 -6.36 21.24
CA ASP A 504 35.44 -6.79 21.98
C ASP A 504 35.29 -8.16 22.68
N LYS A 505 34.04 -8.61 22.90
CA LYS A 505 33.71 -9.90 23.53
C LYS A 505 33.44 -11.02 22.52
N LEU A 506 33.42 -10.73 21.22
CA LEU A 506 33.22 -11.74 20.18
C LEU A 506 34.46 -12.64 20.03
N PRO A 507 34.29 -13.88 19.53
CA PRO A 507 35.41 -14.79 19.33
C PRO A 507 36.49 -14.20 18.43
N VAL A 508 37.77 -14.38 18.80
CA VAL A 508 38.93 -13.88 18.03
C VAL A 508 39.53 -15.01 17.18
N LEU A 509 39.81 -14.71 15.90
CA LEU A 509 40.51 -15.56 14.93
C LEU A 509 41.65 -14.75 14.29
N GLU A 510 42.90 -15.18 14.50
CA GLU A 510 44.09 -14.57 13.86
C GLU A 510 44.09 -13.03 13.89
N ASP A 511 43.91 -12.47 15.09
CA ASP A 511 43.91 -11.03 15.42
C ASP A 511 42.62 -10.23 15.13
N ASP A 512 41.63 -10.77 14.40
CA ASP A 512 40.32 -10.15 14.17
C ASP A 512 39.18 -10.88 14.91
N HIS A 513 38.03 -10.22 15.08
CA HIS A 513 36.83 -10.88 15.63
C HIS A 513 36.00 -11.55 14.51
N GLU A 514 35.47 -12.74 14.81
CA GLU A 514 34.52 -13.44 13.93
C GLU A 514 33.12 -12.82 14.05
N PHE A 515 32.57 -12.41 12.90
CA PHE A 515 31.35 -11.61 12.80
C PHE A 515 30.31 -12.21 11.84
N SER A 516 30.40 -13.51 11.57
CA SER A 516 29.34 -14.25 10.88
C SER A 516 28.05 -14.31 11.72
N ALA A 517 26.90 -14.42 11.03
CA ALA A 517 25.58 -14.43 11.67
C ALA A 517 25.45 -15.57 12.71
N TRP A 518 26.03 -16.74 12.42
CA TRP A 518 26.06 -17.84 13.38
C TRP A 518 26.97 -17.57 14.58
N ALA A 519 28.12 -16.91 14.39
CA ALA A 519 29.02 -16.56 15.51
C ALA A 519 28.36 -15.60 16.50
N ILE A 520 27.61 -14.62 15.99
CA ILE A 520 26.83 -13.68 16.81
C ILE A 520 25.81 -14.45 17.66
N ARG A 521 25.09 -15.40 17.07
CA ARG A 521 24.15 -16.26 17.78
C ARG A 521 24.81 -17.15 18.83
N GLU A 522 25.95 -17.78 18.50
CA GLU A 522 26.69 -18.58 19.51
C GLU A 522 27.19 -17.72 20.67
N ALA A 523 27.60 -16.48 20.40
CA ALA A 523 28.01 -15.54 21.44
C ALA A 523 26.83 -15.17 22.36
N GLU A 524 25.64 -15.00 21.79
CA GLU A 524 24.39 -14.76 22.52
C GLU A 524 24.04 -15.95 23.43
N GLU A 525 24.07 -17.18 22.92
CA GLU A 525 23.86 -18.40 23.71
C GLU A 525 24.90 -18.57 24.84
N ARG A 526 26.09 -17.99 24.69
CA ARG A 526 27.16 -17.96 25.71
C ARG A 526 27.09 -16.75 26.66
N GLY A 527 26.02 -15.96 26.60
CA GLY A 527 25.78 -14.83 27.51
C GLY A 527 26.36 -13.49 27.05
N ASN A 528 26.66 -13.33 25.76
CA ASN A 528 26.99 -12.06 25.12
C ASN A 528 25.92 -11.66 24.08
N PRO A 529 24.66 -11.43 24.50
CA PRO A 529 23.56 -11.07 23.60
C PRO A 529 23.85 -9.75 22.88
N VAL A 530 23.25 -9.58 21.71
CA VAL A 530 23.32 -8.32 20.98
C VAL A 530 22.66 -7.22 21.82
N PRO A 531 23.37 -6.12 22.16
CA PRO A 531 22.80 -5.01 22.89
C PRO A 531 21.51 -4.50 22.25
N VAL A 532 20.44 -4.48 23.04
CA VAL A 532 19.12 -4.03 22.60
C VAL A 532 19.07 -2.51 22.74
N SER A 533 18.65 -1.81 21.69
CA SER A 533 18.37 -0.36 21.79
C SER A 533 17.38 -0.09 22.91
N LYS A 534 17.67 0.94 23.70
CA LYS A 534 16.79 1.37 24.79
C LYS A 534 15.41 1.70 24.22
N PRO A 535 14.32 1.26 24.89
CA PRO A 535 13.00 1.64 24.45
C PRO A 535 12.90 3.17 24.50
N SER A 536 12.37 3.75 23.42
CA SER A 536 12.16 5.20 23.31
C SER A 536 11.05 5.71 24.24
N ARG A 537 10.24 4.80 24.80
CA ARG A 537 9.23 5.08 25.82
C ARG A 537 9.55 4.36 27.14
N LEU A 538 9.09 4.95 28.24
CA LEU A 538 9.12 4.30 29.55
C LEU A 538 8.20 3.07 29.61
N LEU A 539 7.02 3.17 28.97
CA LEU A 539 6.00 2.12 28.90
C LEU A 539 5.35 2.16 27.52
N TYR A 540 5.01 0.98 26.98
CA TYR A 540 4.15 0.86 25.81
C TYR A 540 2.68 0.92 26.23
N GLN A 541 1.85 1.55 25.41
CA GLN A 541 0.42 1.70 25.67
C GLN A 541 -0.28 0.36 25.44
N ARG A 542 -1.13 -0.05 26.38
CA ARG A 542 -2.05 -1.16 26.20
C ARG A 542 -3.36 -0.66 25.57
N LEU A 543 -3.79 -1.31 24.50
CA LEU A 543 -5.11 -1.09 23.89
C LEU A 543 -6.19 -1.77 24.74
N GLU A 544 -7.31 -1.07 24.97
CA GLU A 544 -8.44 -1.55 25.78
C GLU A 544 -9.77 -1.44 25.04
N SER A 545 -10.80 -2.14 25.53
CA SER A 545 -12.10 -2.23 24.83
C SER A 545 -12.76 -0.87 24.60
N TRP A 546 -12.66 0.07 25.54
CA TRP A 546 -13.22 1.43 25.39
C TRP A 546 -12.44 2.27 24.38
N ASP A 547 -11.14 2.01 24.20
CA ASP A 547 -10.36 2.67 23.15
C ASP A 547 -10.87 2.20 21.78
N VAL A 548 -11.11 0.89 21.65
CA VAL A 548 -11.61 0.25 20.42
C VAL A 548 -13.03 0.68 20.10
N GLU A 549 -13.90 0.79 21.10
CA GLU A 549 -15.26 1.32 20.93
C GLU A 549 -15.23 2.68 20.23
N ASN A 550 -14.44 3.61 20.75
CA ASN A 550 -14.24 4.94 20.18
C ASN A 550 -13.63 4.89 18.76
N LEU A 551 -12.65 4.01 18.53
CA LEU A 551 -12.05 3.83 17.21
C LEU A 551 -13.04 3.22 16.20
N SER A 552 -13.94 2.35 16.64
CA SER A 552 -14.89 1.63 15.78
C SER A 552 -16.00 2.52 15.19
N HIS A 553 -16.18 3.73 15.72
CA HIS A 553 -17.01 4.78 15.16
C HIS A 553 -16.26 5.46 14.02
N THR A 554 -16.52 5.00 12.79
CA THR A 554 -15.74 5.42 11.60
C THR A 554 -16.42 6.49 10.77
N ASP A 555 -17.73 6.66 10.89
CA ASP A 555 -18.56 7.52 10.03
C ASP A 555 -19.07 8.79 10.70
N GLU A 556 -18.79 8.98 11.99
CA GLU A 556 -19.10 10.20 12.75
C GLU A 556 -17.91 11.16 12.85
N ASP A 557 -18.20 12.44 13.07
CA ASP A 557 -17.22 13.45 13.48
C ASP A 557 -17.22 13.51 15.01
N LEU A 558 -16.44 12.66 15.67
CA LEU A 558 -16.38 12.66 17.13
C LEU A 558 -15.71 13.95 17.62
N PHE A 559 -16.10 14.43 18.80
CA PHE A 559 -15.39 15.54 19.45
C PHE A 559 -13.92 15.19 19.73
N ALA A 560 -13.62 13.91 19.98
CA ALA A 560 -12.25 13.39 20.07
C ALA A 560 -11.46 13.49 18.75
N ASP A 561 -12.14 13.66 17.62
CA ASP A 561 -11.56 13.87 16.29
C ASP A 561 -11.47 15.36 15.93
N CYS A 562 -11.97 16.26 16.79
CA CYS A 562 -11.81 17.69 16.61
C CYS A 562 -10.44 18.12 17.15
N SER A 563 -9.64 18.79 16.33
CA SER A 563 -8.41 19.40 16.83
C SER A 563 -8.74 20.65 17.65
N ILE A 564 -8.49 20.57 18.96
CA ILE A 564 -8.63 21.72 19.86
C ILE A 564 -7.22 22.18 20.20
N GLY A 565 -6.81 23.28 19.57
CA GLY A 565 -5.45 23.82 19.70
C GLY A 565 -5.04 24.13 21.14
N GLU A 566 -5.97 24.51 22.02
CA GLU A 566 -5.66 24.80 23.43
C GLU A 566 -5.40 23.53 24.27
N LEU A 567 -5.88 22.36 23.82
CA LEU A 567 -5.70 21.08 24.52
C LEU A 567 -4.50 20.28 23.99
N GLN A 568 -3.76 20.81 23.01
CA GLN A 568 -2.72 20.08 22.28
C GLN A 568 -3.22 18.73 21.71
N GLN A 569 -4.53 18.62 21.45
CA GLN A 569 -5.14 17.42 20.91
C GLN A 569 -5.10 17.45 19.38
N THR A 570 -4.42 16.48 18.79
CA THR A 570 -4.48 16.12 17.37
C THR A 570 -5.67 15.18 17.14
N PRO A 571 -6.37 15.25 15.98
CA PRO A 571 -7.47 14.33 15.66
C PRO A 571 -7.00 12.88 15.74
N SER A 572 -7.68 12.03 16.52
CA SER A 572 -7.46 10.56 16.58
C SER A 572 -5.98 10.13 16.42
N ASP A 573 -5.08 10.66 17.26
CA ASP A 573 -3.67 10.30 17.16
C ASP A 573 -3.41 8.86 17.63
N ILE A 574 -3.46 7.93 16.67
CA ILE A 574 -3.21 6.51 16.90
C ILE A 574 -1.73 6.19 17.14
N ASN A 575 -0.81 7.16 17.02
CA ASN A 575 0.62 6.91 17.21
C ASN A 575 0.95 6.39 18.61
N LEU A 576 0.07 6.66 19.59
CA LEU A 576 0.16 6.09 20.92
C LEU A 576 0.17 4.55 20.89
N TRP A 577 -0.62 3.92 20.02
CA TRP A 577 -0.71 2.46 19.89
C TRP A 577 0.12 1.90 18.73
N LEU A 578 0.77 2.72 17.91
CA LEU A 578 1.55 2.26 16.76
C LEU A 578 3.06 2.40 16.90
N ARG A 579 3.53 3.53 17.46
CA ARG A 579 4.95 3.92 17.36
C ARG A 579 5.72 3.60 18.62
N ASP A 580 7.00 3.28 18.47
CA ASP A 580 7.87 3.12 19.64
C ASP A 580 8.25 4.48 20.25
N SER A 581 8.42 5.54 19.45
CA SER A 581 8.65 6.92 19.92
C SER A 581 7.43 7.84 19.67
N LEU A 582 7.24 8.85 20.53
CA LEU A 582 6.26 9.95 20.37
C LEU A 582 6.94 11.29 20.08
N ASP A 583 8.25 11.31 19.83
CA ASP A 583 8.98 12.55 19.67
C ASP A 583 8.45 13.34 18.47
N GLN A 584 8.24 14.65 18.66
CA GLN A 584 7.70 15.56 17.63
C GLN A 584 8.65 15.73 16.43
N ASP A 585 9.90 15.28 16.53
CA ASP A 585 10.92 15.33 15.47
C ASP A 585 10.82 14.16 14.47
N ILE A 586 9.87 13.23 14.66
CA ILE A 586 9.63 12.16 13.69
C ILE A 586 9.17 12.77 12.37
N ALA A 587 9.80 12.32 11.27
CA ALA A 587 9.49 12.71 9.90
C ALA A 587 7.96 12.72 9.68
N PRO A 588 7.36 13.83 9.21
CA PRO A 588 5.97 13.81 8.82
C PRO A 588 5.81 12.74 7.72
N SER A 589 4.77 11.91 7.79
CA SER A 589 4.46 10.91 6.75
C SER A 589 3.91 11.61 5.49
N VAL A 590 4.70 12.53 4.94
CA VAL A 590 4.36 13.50 3.91
C VAL A 590 5.41 13.40 2.80
N GLY A 591 4.97 13.59 1.56
CA GLY A 591 5.82 13.58 0.38
C GLY A 591 5.98 14.96 -0.26
N ILE A 592 7.08 15.16 -0.99
CA ILE A 592 7.24 16.27 -1.95
C ILE A 592 7.27 15.68 -3.37
N VAL A 593 6.51 16.27 -4.29
CA VAL A 593 6.50 15.91 -5.71
C VAL A 593 6.86 17.13 -6.53
N VAL A 594 7.54 16.90 -7.66
CA VAL A 594 8.01 17.92 -8.58
C VAL A 594 7.31 17.72 -9.92
N ARG A 595 6.61 18.75 -10.42
CA ARG A 595 5.88 18.69 -11.69
C ARG A 595 6.04 19.95 -12.53
N ASP A 596 5.96 19.80 -13.84
CA ASP A 596 5.73 20.91 -14.76
C ASP A 596 4.23 21.23 -14.78
N LEU A 597 3.84 22.37 -14.20
CA LEU A 597 2.43 22.73 -13.99
C LEU A 597 2.02 23.96 -14.83
N PRO A 598 0.73 24.07 -15.21
CA PRO A 598 0.15 25.27 -15.81
C PRO A 598 0.39 26.52 -14.96
N TRP A 599 0.57 27.70 -15.57
CA TRP A 599 0.82 28.92 -14.81
C TRP A 599 -0.40 29.38 -14.01
N ASP A 600 -1.62 29.20 -14.54
CA ASP A 600 -2.86 29.46 -13.81
C ASP A 600 -3.03 28.48 -12.63
N ASP A 601 -3.18 29.01 -11.42
CA ASP A 601 -3.31 28.24 -10.18
C ASP A 601 -4.57 27.34 -10.17
N ALA A 602 -5.67 27.78 -10.76
CA ALA A 602 -6.90 27.00 -10.84
C ALA A 602 -6.76 25.84 -11.83
N VAL A 603 -6.13 26.11 -12.99
CA VAL A 603 -5.85 25.09 -14.01
C VAL A 603 -4.85 24.06 -13.50
N ALA A 604 -3.81 24.50 -12.78
CA ALA A 604 -2.86 23.60 -12.13
C ALA A 604 -3.52 22.74 -11.06
N ALA A 605 -4.39 23.32 -10.22
CA ALA A 605 -5.12 22.56 -9.20
C ALA A 605 -6.06 21.51 -9.82
N GLU A 606 -6.72 21.84 -10.94
CA GLU A 606 -7.57 20.91 -11.69
C GLU A 606 -6.73 19.79 -12.33
N LEU A 607 -5.59 20.11 -12.94
CA LEU A 607 -4.67 19.12 -13.50
C LEU A 607 -4.17 18.15 -12.42
N ILE A 608 -3.81 18.65 -11.23
CA ILE A 608 -3.41 17.81 -10.09
C ILE A 608 -4.57 16.94 -9.60
N GLY A 609 -5.80 17.44 -9.67
CA GLY A 609 -7.01 16.67 -9.36
C GLY A 609 -7.23 15.49 -10.32
N LEU A 610 -6.95 15.70 -11.61
CA LEU A 610 -7.05 14.70 -12.67
C LEU A 610 -5.86 13.72 -12.66
N ALA A 611 -4.67 14.23 -12.41
CA ALA A 611 -3.42 13.50 -12.33
C ALA A 611 -2.94 13.42 -10.89
N ALA A 612 -3.40 12.44 -10.11
CA ALA A 612 -2.93 12.27 -8.75
C ALA A 612 -1.40 12.01 -8.70
N PRO A 613 -0.70 12.41 -7.63
CA PRO A 613 0.70 12.04 -7.39
C PRO A 613 0.96 10.53 -7.47
N MET A 614 1.96 10.13 -8.25
CA MET A 614 2.44 8.74 -8.32
C MET A 614 3.62 8.52 -7.37
N ASP A 615 3.76 7.28 -6.92
CA ASP A 615 4.74 6.81 -5.94
C ASP A 615 6.17 7.10 -6.36
N SER A 616 6.44 6.83 -7.63
CA SER A 616 7.73 7.02 -8.29
C SER A 616 8.20 8.48 -8.28
N GLU A 617 7.27 9.44 -8.17
CA GLU A 617 7.55 10.87 -8.13
C GLU A 617 7.93 11.38 -6.73
N ILE A 618 7.62 10.64 -5.66
CA ILE A 618 7.60 11.20 -4.29
C ILE A 618 8.99 11.20 -3.65
N PHE A 619 9.49 12.40 -3.30
CA PHE A 619 10.58 12.60 -2.36
C PHE A 619 10.08 12.50 -0.91
N PRO A 620 10.72 11.70 -0.05
CA PRO A 620 10.32 11.63 1.35
C PRO A 620 10.82 12.84 2.15
N VAL A 621 9.93 13.42 2.97
CA VAL A 621 10.29 14.46 3.94
C VAL A 621 10.90 13.80 5.17
N ARG A 622 12.05 14.29 5.65
CA ARG A 622 12.82 13.70 6.77
C ARG A 622 12.51 14.30 8.13
N SER A 623 12.03 15.54 8.17
CA SER A 623 11.76 16.23 9.43
C SER A 623 10.80 17.39 9.21
N TRP A 624 10.03 17.73 10.25
CA TRP A 624 9.21 18.94 10.26
C TRP A 624 10.01 20.20 9.97
N ALA A 625 11.30 20.22 10.33
CA ALA A 625 12.18 21.35 10.04
C ALA A 625 12.32 21.63 8.54
N GLN A 626 12.16 20.63 7.66
CA GLN A 626 12.17 20.86 6.21
C GLN A 626 10.89 21.52 5.71
N LEU A 627 9.79 21.45 6.48
CA LEU A 627 8.51 22.08 6.13
C LEU A 627 8.35 23.45 6.80
N SER A 628 8.65 23.58 8.10
CA SER A 628 8.21 24.72 8.93
C SER A 628 9.33 25.59 9.52
N ASN A 629 10.61 25.23 9.38
CA ASN A 629 11.68 25.97 10.06
C ASN A 629 11.91 27.37 9.45
N ARG A 630 12.26 28.36 10.28
CA ARG A 630 12.40 29.78 9.87
C ARG A 630 13.51 30.05 8.86
N THR A 631 14.49 29.16 8.75
CA THR A 631 15.60 29.31 7.80
C THR A 631 15.68 28.04 6.95
N ASN A 632 15.39 28.17 5.67
CA ASN A 632 15.55 27.13 4.66
C ASN A 632 14.60 25.92 4.83
N SER A 633 13.31 26.19 4.67
CA SER A 633 12.20 25.23 4.65
C SER A 633 11.22 25.53 3.52
N LEU A 634 10.26 24.63 3.31
CA LEU A 634 9.15 24.83 2.37
C LEU A 634 8.33 26.09 2.74
N ARG A 635 8.16 26.39 4.02
CA ARG A 635 7.55 27.63 4.51
C ARG A 635 8.35 28.88 4.10
N SER A 636 9.68 28.86 4.21
CA SER A 636 10.50 30.00 3.80
C SER A 636 10.57 30.21 2.29
N TYR A 637 10.30 29.16 1.50
CA TYR A 637 10.18 29.30 0.04
C TYR A 637 9.03 30.25 -0.35
N LEU A 638 7.94 30.26 0.43
CA LEU A 638 6.81 31.20 0.29
C LEU A 638 7.07 32.58 0.91
N GLU A 639 8.05 32.74 1.82
CA GLU A 639 8.36 34.03 2.48
C GLU A 639 8.97 35.05 1.50
N GLU A 640 9.82 34.59 0.58
CA GLU A 640 10.50 35.48 -0.39
C GLU A 640 9.54 36.11 -1.43
N ASN A 641 8.22 35.87 -1.33
CA ASN A 641 7.17 36.61 -2.06
C ASN A 641 6.84 37.98 -1.44
N GLU A 642 7.16 38.27 -0.17
CA GLU A 642 6.64 39.49 0.50
C GLU A 642 7.27 40.81 0.03
N ASP A 643 8.52 40.81 -0.46
CA ASP A 643 9.28 42.05 -0.70
C ASP A 643 9.50 42.43 -2.19
N GLU A 644 9.30 41.53 -3.17
CA GLU A 644 9.65 41.82 -4.59
C GLU A 644 8.59 41.52 -5.67
N TYR A 645 7.53 40.74 -5.44
CA TYR A 645 6.54 40.40 -6.49
C TYR A 645 5.09 40.36 -5.96
N GLN A 646 4.27 41.35 -6.35
CA GLN A 646 2.80 41.26 -6.20
C GLN A 646 2.24 40.22 -7.19
N PRO A 647 1.20 39.45 -6.84
CA PRO A 647 0.58 38.51 -7.76
C PRO A 647 0.11 39.22 -9.03
N ILE A 648 0.42 38.64 -10.18
CA ILE A 648 0.02 39.22 -11.47
C ILE A 648 -1.46 38.87 -11.67
N ARG A 649 -2.30 39.90 -11.70
CA ARG A 649 -3.74 39.76 -11.97
C ARG A 649 -4.04 40.08 -13.42
N MET A 650 -4.59 39.11 -14.15
CA MET A 650 -4.96 39.27 -15.57
C MET A 650 -6.43 38.95 -15.79
N GLN A 651 -7.08 39.61 -16.76
CA GLN A 651 -8.45 39.28 -17.17
C GLN A 651 -8.41 38.41 -18.43
N ASN A 652 -9.05 37.25 -18.39
CA ASN A 652 -9.35 36.44 -19.57
C ASN A 652 -10.86 36.42 -19.87
N ALA A 653 -11.29 35.58 -20.81
CA ALA A 653 -12.70 35.46 -21.21
C ALA A 653 -13.62 34.83 -20.12
N ILE A 654 -13.04 34.23 -19.07
CA ILE A 654 -13.72 33.39 -18.07
C ILE A 654 -13.66 34.02 -16.66
N GLY A 655 -12.72 34.93 -16.37
CA GLY A 655 -12.57 35.59 -15.07
C GLY A 655 -11.25 36.35 -14.87
N GLU A 656 -10.97 36.69 -13.61
CA GLU A 656 -9.70 37.26 -13.12
C GLU A 656 -8.77 36.10 -12.72
N ILE A 657 -7.59 36.02 -13.33
CA ILE A 657 -6.55 35.02 -13.04
C ILE A 657 -5.56 35.63 -12.04
N GLU A 658 -5.22 34.89 -10.99
CA GLU A 658 -4.12 35.23 -10.06
C GLU A 658 -2.94 34.28 -10.31
N LEU A 659 -1.75 34.85 -10.51
CA LEU A 659 -0.54 34.10 -10.82
C LEU A 659 0.52 34.29 -9.73
N HIS A 660 1.09 33.18 -9.25
CA HIS A 660 2.13 33.16 -8.22
C HIS A 660 3.39 32.44 -8.71
N HIS A 661 4.53 33.14 -8.74
CA HIS A 661 5.83 32.55 -9.13
C HIS A 661 6.33 31.49 -8.17
N ARG A 662 5.94 31.59 -6.89
CA ARG A 662 6.25 30.61 -5.85
C ARG A 662 4.97 30.20 -5.18
N ARG A 663 4.60 28.93 -5.37
CA ARG A 663 3.36 28.34 -4.89
C ARG A 663 3.61 26.88 -4.51
N ILE A 664 2.75 26.36 -3.65
CA ILE A 664 2.79 24.96 -3.24
C ILE A 664 1.37 24.43 -3.29
N PHE A 665 1.19 23.28 -3.93
CA PHE A 665 -0.08 22.57 -3.89
C PHE A 665 -0.01 21.45 -2.86
N ARG A 666 -1.09 21.21 -2.12
CA ARG A 666 -1.23 20.03 -1.27
C ARG A 666 -2.32 19.14 -1.83
N TYR A 667 -1.94 17.89 -2.07
CA TYR A 667 -2.85 16.82 -2.42
C TYR A 667 -3.13 15.94 -1.18
N ARG A 668 -4.42 15.75 -0.86
CA ARG A 668 -4.90 14.92 0.26
C ARG A 668 -5.93 13.90 -0.22
N ALA A 669 -5.51 12.64 -0.37
CA ALA A 669 -6.37 11.57 -0.88
C ALA A 669 -7.63 11.32 -0.04
N SER A 670 -7.53 11.45 1.29
CA SER A 670 -8.62 11.24 2.25
C SER A 670 -9.67 12.36 2.26
N ALA A 671 -9.38 13.51 1.67
CA ALA A 671 -10.30 14.63 1.61
C ALA A 671 -11.36 14.42 0.52
N ASN A 672 -12.53 15.02 0.75
CA ASN A 672 -13.57 15.14 -0.27
C ASN A 672 -13.01 15.78 -1.53
N ALA A 673 -13.56 15.43 -2.71
CA ALA A 673 -13.02 15.86 -4.00
C ALA A 673 -12.76 17.38 -4.11
N SER A 674 -13.62 18.23 -3.52
CA SER A 674 -13.46 19.70 -3.55
C SER A 674 -12.39 20.26 -2.61
N ALA A 675 -11.88 19.46 -1.68
CA ALA A 675 -10.84 19.86 -0.70
C ALA A 675 -9.55 19.03 -0.87
N ARG A 676 -9.50 18.19 -1.90
CA ARG A 676 -8.39 17.28 -2.19
C ARG A 676 -7.13 18.03 -2.59
N VAL A 677 -7.28 19.09 -3.38
CA VAL A 677 -6.18 19.97 -3.77
C VAL A 677 -6.38 21.32 -3.11
N ALA A 678 -5.36 21.80 -2.40
CA ALA A 678 -5.30 23.14 -1.85
C ALA A 678 -4.05 23.84 -2.36
N VAL A 679 -4.16 25.13 -2.70
CA VAL A 679 -3.03 25.95 -3.14
C VAL A 679 -2.61 26.85 -1.98
N PHE A 680 -1.31 26.95 -1.75
CA PHE A 680 -0.71 27.86 -0.77
C PHE A 680 0.20 28.82 -1.51
N THR A 681 -0.05 30.13 -1.36
CA THR A 681 0.66 31.18 -2.09
C THR A 681 1.48 32.09 -1.17
N ASN A 682 1.21 32.03 0.14
CA ASN A 682 1.95 32.78 1.16
C ASN A 682 2.18 31.97 2.44
N GLN A 683 3.13 32.45 3.24
CA GLN A 683 3.57 31.80 4.47
C GLN A 683 2.47 31.71 5.55
N GLN A 684 1.53 32.67 5.57
CA GLN A 684 0.46 32.71 6.58
C GLN A 684 -0.58 31.61 6.32
N GLU A 685 -0.89 31.35 5.05
CA GLU A 685 -1.71 30.21 4.63
C GLU A 685 -1.00 28.87 4.88
N PHE A 686 0.32 28.84 4.71
CA PHE A 686 1.18 27.69 5.01
C PHE A 686 1.72 27.69 6.45
N ASP A 687 0.96 28.21 7.42
CA ASP A 687 1.38 28.15 8.82
C ASP A 687 1.01 26.82 9.47
N ILE A 688 1.99 25.93 9.51
CA ILE A 688 1.93 24.59 10.10
C ILE A 688 1.64 24.63 11.62
N SER A 689 1.79 25.80 12.27
CA SER A 689 1.44 25.96 13.70
C SER A 689 -0.05 26.12 13.97
N GLN A 690 -0.88 26.31 12.94
CA GLN A 690 -2.34 26.17 13.04
C GLN A 690 -2.75 24.73 12.73
N SER A 691 -3.39 24.06 13.69
CA SER A 691 -3.80 22.66 13.58
C SER A 691 -4.62 22.40 12.31
N GLY A 692 -4.17 21.45 11.46
CA GLY A 692 -4.91 20.98 10.28
C GLY A 692 -4.30 21.33 8.91
N CYS A 693 -3.26 22.19 8.84
CA CYS A 693 -2.60 22.53 7.57
C CYS A 693 -1.90 21.32 6.93
N VAL A 694 -1.21 20.51 7.75
CA VAL A 694 -0.46 19.31 7.34
C VAL A 694 -0.96 18.10 8.10
N GLU A 695 -1.31 17.04 7.38
CA GLU A 695 -1.72 15.74 7.92
C GLU A 695 -0.84 14.60 7.38
N PRO A 696 -0.67 13.50 8.13
CA PRO A 696 -0.06 12.28 7.59
C PRO A 696 -0.77 11.82 6.32
N GLY A 697 0.00 11.55 5.26
CA GLY A 697 -0.51 11.18 3.93
C GLY A 697 -0.64 12.35 2.96
N ASP A 698 -0.42 13.60 3.39
CA ASP A 698 -0.35 14.74 2.48
C ASP A 698 0.84 14.63 1.53
N VAL A 699 0.64 15.04 0.28
CA VAL A 699 1.70 15.19 -0.72
C VAL A 699 1.73 16.65 -1.16
N PHE A 700 2.86 17.32 -0.93
CA PHE A 700 3.08 18.67 -1.43
C PHE A 700 3.70 18.63 -2.82
N ILE A 701 3.11 19.32 -3.77
CA ILE A 701 3.57 19.39 -5.15
C ILE A 701 4.11 20.80 -5.38
N VAL A 702 5.34 20.87 -5.90
CA VAL A 702 6.04 22.10 -6.24
C VAL A 702 6.37 22.10 -7.73
N ASP A 703 6.50 23.30 -8.29
CA ASP A 703 6.88 23.46 -9.70
C ASP A 703 8.31 22.95 -9.97
N SER A 704 8.55 22.46 -11.19
CA SER A 704 9.82 21.86 -11.65
C SER A 704 11.05 22.76 -11.49
N TYR A 705 10.86 24.07 -11.50
CA TYR A 705 11.89 25.08 -11.34
C TYR A 705 12.15 25.48 -9.88
N ALA A 706 11.50 24.87 -8.90
CA ALA A 706 11.66 25.24 -7.48
C ALA A 706 13.07 24.86 -6.95
N PRO A 707 13.84 25.80 -6.36
CA PRO A 707 15.19 25.56 -5.87
C PRO A 707 15.17 24.92 -4.46
N LEU A 708 14.61 23.71 -4.35
CA LEU A 708 14.36 23.01 -3.08
C LEU A 708 15.13 21.68 -2.95
N PHE A 709 16.01 21.38 -3.90
CA PHE A 709 16.67 20.09 -4.05
C PHE A 709 18.18 20.24 -4.08
N SER A 710 18.94 19.21 -3.70
CA SER A 710 20.40 19.28 -3.64
C SER A 710 21.07 19.35 -5.02
N ASP A 711 22.18 20.10 -5.14
CA ASP A 711 23.06 20.15 -6.33
C ASP A 711 23.89 18.85 -6.59
N ALA A 712 23.54 17.76 -5.92
CA ALA A 712 24.24 16.48 -6.05
C ALA A 712 23.81 15.74 -7.34
N GLU A 713 24.65 14.81 -7.80
CA GLU A 713 24.37 13.95 -8.96
C GLU A 713 23.08 13.11 -8.82
N TYR A 714 22.56 12.96 -7.60
CA TYR A 714 21.24 12.39 -7.31
C TYR A 714 20.38 13.40 -6.54
N PRO A 715 19.14 13.67 -6.97
CA PRO A 715 18.30 14.66 -6.33
C PRO A 715 17.81 14.16 -4.96
N VAL A 716 17.88 15.03 -3.96
CA VAL A 716 17.28 14.83 -2.64
C VAL A 716 16.59 16.13 -2.26
N PHE A 717 15.39 16.04 -1.68
CA PHE A 717 14.73 17.20 -1.10
C PHE A 717 15.55 17.74 0.09
N ASP A 718 16.19 18.89 -0.13
CA ASP A 718 17.02 19.57 0.86
C ASP A 718 16.87 21.09 0.72
N PRO A 719 15.82 21.69 1.31
CA PRO A 719 15.58 23.12 1.20
C PRO A 719 16.70 23.96 1.85
N LYS A 720 17.63 23.35 2.60
CA LYS A 720 18.81 24.02 3.20
C LYS A 720 19.85 24.45 2.18
N ASP A 721 19.88 23.82 1.03
CA ASP A 721 20.86 24.10 -0.01
C ASP A 721 20.34 25.18 -0.97
N LYS A 722 20.78 26.44 -0.75
CA LYS A 722 20.33 27.59 -1.55
C LYS A 722 20.80 27.58 -3.01
N GLY A 723 21.66 26.62 -3.39
CA GLY A 723 22.18 26.46 -4.75
C GLY A 723 21.34 25.54 -5.64
N GLY A 724 20.37 24.83 -5.05
CA GLY A 724 19.69 23.69 -5.64
C GLY A 724 19.24 23.80 -7.10
N SER A 725 19.73 22.90 -7.94
CA SER A 725 19.30 22.76 -9.33
C SER A 725 17.85 22.28 -9.45
N PRO A 726 17.09 22.74 -10.48
CA PRO A 726 15.80 22.17 -10.84
C PRO A 726 15.87 20.65 -10.93
N THR A 727 14.85 19.98 -10.43
CA THR A 727 14.73 18.52 -10.50
C THR A 727 13.73 18.16 -11.59
N GLU A 728 14.00 17.07 -12.29
CA GLU A 728 13.16 16.63 -13.40
C GLU A 728 11.77 16.17 -12.94
N ASP A 729 10.76 16.49 -13.76
CA ASP A 729 9.40 15.96 -13.66
C ASP A 729 9.40 14.47 -14.07
N VAL A 730 9.05 13.61 -13.12
CA VAL A 730 9.07 12.16 -13.27
C VAL A 730 7.74 11.62 -13.82
N LEU A 731 6.63 12.37 -13.72
CA LEU A 731 5.31 11.95 -14.21
C LEU A 731 5.39 11.53 -15.68
N ASN A 732 6.13 12.27 -16.49
CA ASN A 732 6.28 12.01 -17.93
C ASN A 732 7.47 11.10 -18.28
N ARG A 733 8.43 10.89 -17.37
CA ARG A 733 9.60 10.00 -17.60
C ARG A 733 9.41 8.57 -17.14
N CYS A 734 8.60 8.34 -16.10
CA CYS A 734 8.02 7.01 -15.83
C CYS A 734 7.24 6.48 -17.05
N ASN A 735 6.96 7.36 -18.02
CA ASN A 735 6.28 7.08 -19.27
C ASN A 735 7.21 7.03 -20.51
N GLY A 736 8.54 6.91 -20.31
CA GLY A 736 9.53 6.86 -21.39
C GLY A 736 10.12 8.21 -21.73
N ASP A 737 11.35 8.22 -22.23
CA ASP A 737 12.11 9.42 -22.57
C ASP A 737 11.49 10.11 -23.82
N TRP A 738 10.67 11.15 -23.64
CA TRP A 738 10.04 11.86 -24.77
C TRP A 738 11.00 12.75 -25.57
N ASN A 739 12.23 12.96 -25.06
CA ASN A 739 13.28 13.75 -25.70
C ASN A 739 14.57 12.96 -25.99
N GLY A 740 14.60 11.65 -25.76
CA GLY A 740 15.73 10.77 -26.04
C GLY A 740 15.40 9.79 -27.16
N MET A 741 16.05 9.95 -28.33
CA MET A 741 16.00 8.94 -29.39
C MET A 741 16.55 7.60 -28.85
N ASP A 742 15.86 6.52 -29.21
CA ASP A 742 16.19 5.10 -28.97
C ASP A 742 15.89 4.53 -27.57
N LYS A 743 14.61 4.18 -27.31
CA LYS A 743 14.13 2.95 -26.59
C LYS A 743 12.64 2.94 -26.18
N ALA A 744 11.77 3.80 -26.76
CA ALA A 744 10.38 3.99 -26.32
C ALA A 744 9.31 2.97 -26.82
N SER A 745 9.68 1.76 -27.27
CA SER A 745 8.73 0.89 -28.00
C SER A 745 7.97 -0.14 -27.15
N GLN A 746 8.34 -0.36 -25.88
CA GLN A 746 7.81 -1.50 -25.10
C GLN A 746 7.04 -1.15 -23.82
N SER A 747 7.02 0.11 -23.37
CA SER A 747 6.53 0.48 -22.02
C SER A 747 5.07 0.94 -21.92
N ILE A 748 4.35 1.15 -23.02
CA ILE A 748 2.99 1.74 -22.95
C ILE A 748 1.93 0.71 -22.50
N LYS A 749 2.25 -0.60 -22.51
CA LYS A 749 1.30 -1.68 -22.15
C LYS A 749 0.92 -1.74 -20.66
N GLN A 750 1.39 -0.83 -19.82
CA GLN A 750 1.27 -0.89 -18.36
C GLN A 750 0.87 0.47 -17.74
N GLN A 751 0.18 1.33 -18.49
CA GLN A 751 -0.01 2.74 -18.10
C GLN A 751 -1.49 3.13 -17.93
N ASP A 752 -1.80 3.77 -16.79
CA ASP A 752 -3.16 4.21 -16.43
C ASP A 752 -3.46 5.69 -16.72
N LEU A 753 -2.44 6.54 -16.89
CA LEU A 753 -2.58 8.00 -17.09
C LEU A 753 -1.34 8.62 -17.76
N VAL A 754 -1.56 9.49 -18.75
CA VAL A 754 -0.55 10.30 -19.46
C VAL A 754 -1.01 11.76 -19.52
N VAL A 755 -0.13 12.70 -19.17
CA VAL A 755 -0.38 14.14 -19.32
C VAL A 755 0.46 14.70 -20.46
N VAL A 756 -0.19 15.39 -21.39
CA VAL A 756 0.44 15.90 -22.60
C VAL A 756 0.30 17.40 -22.67
N ARG A 757 1.42 18.10 -22.80
CA ARG A 757 1.51 19.55 -23.00
C ARG A 757 1.69 19.88 -24.48
N VAL A 758 0.82 20.72 -25.05
CA VAL A 758 0.89 21.13 -26.46
C VAL A 758 0.87 22.65 -26.57
N ASP A 759 1.97 23.22 -27.06
CA ASP A 759 2.08 24.65 -27.31
C ASP A 759 1.29 25.06 -28.56
N ARG A 760 0.32 25.98 -28.40
CA ARG A 760 -0.55 26.53 -29.45
C ARG A 760 0.11 27.66 -30.22
N THR A 761 1.15 28.28 -29.66
CA THR A 761 1.91 29.33 -30.35
C THR A 761 2.74 28.76 -31.50
N VAL A 762 3.13 27.49 -31.40
CA VAL A 762 3.92 26.76 -32.39
C VAL A 762 2.99 26.04 -33.35
N ARG A 763 2.75 26.61 -34.54
CA ARG A 763 1.98 25.95 -35.62
C ARG A 763 2.71 24.73 -36.17
N ASN A 764 2.39 23.54 -35.63
CA ASN A 764 2.89 22.24 -36.06
C ASN A 764 1.75 21.20 -36.12
N SER A 765 2.05 19.98 -36.57
CA SER A 765 1.07 18.89 -36.68
C SER A 765 0.42 18.51 -35.34
N ALA A 766 1.12 18.70 -34.22
CA ALA A 766 0.58 18.43 -32.88
C ALA A 766 -0.47 19.48 -32.47
N SER A 767 -0.18 20.77 -32.69
CA SER A 767 -1.11 21.87 -32.42
C SER A 767 -2.40 21.77 -33.26
N GLU A 768 -2.30 21.36 -34.53
CA GLU A 768 -3.47 21.13 -35.40
C GLU A 768 -4.29 19.91 -34.96
N ALA A 769 -3.64 18.83 -34.53
CA ALA A 769 -4.32 17.64 -34.02
C ALA A 769 -5.06 17.94 -32.70
N ALA A 770 -4.42 18.70 -31.80
CA ALA A 770 -4.99 19.13 -30.52
C ALA A 770 -6.25 19.99 -30.72
N GLU A 771 -6.20 20.96 -31.63
CA GLU A 771 -7.33 21.85 -31.92
C GLU A 771 -8.54 21.07 -32.48
N ASN A 772 -8.30 20.09 -33.36
CA ASN A 772 -9.35 19.23 -33.90
C ASN A 772 -10.02 18.36 -32.83
N LEU A 773 -9.23 17.84 -31.89
CA LEU A 773 -9.74 17.04 -30.78
C LEU A 773 -10.60 17.89 -29.84
N ARG A 774 -10.14 19.10 -29.49
CA ARG A 774 -10.90 20.06 -28.69
C ARG A 774 -12.26 20.38 -29.29
N MET A 775 -12.30 20.76 -30.57
CA MET A 775 -13.56 21.14 -31.24
C MET A 775 -14.63 20.05 -31.17
N GLN A 776 -14.24 18.77 -31.26
CA GLN A 776 -15.20 17.66 -31.13
C GLN A 776 -15.70 17.47 -29.69
N LEU A 777 -14.85 17.73 -28.70
CA LEU A 777 -15.22 17.65 -27.28
C LEU A 777 -16.17 18.77 -26.88
N ASP A 778 -15.88 20.01 -27.27
CA ASP A 778 -16.76 21.18 -27.06
C ASP A 778 -18.16 20.93 -27.65
N ASP A 779 -18.20 20.38 -28.88
CA ASP A 779 -19.45 20.05 -29.56
C ASP A 779 -20.24 19.00 -28.75
N ILE A 780 -19.59 17.93 -28.29
CA ILE A 780 -20.21 16.89 -27.45
C ILE A 780 -20.74 17.46 -26.12
N GLN A 781 -19.98 18.32 -25.44
CA GLN A 781 -20.43 18.95 -24.20
C GLN A 781 -21.67 19.81 -24.43
N GLN A 782 -21.67 20.60 -25.49
CA GLN A 782 -22.82 21.42 -25.88
C GLN A 782 -24.05 20.56 -26.22
N TYR A 783 -23.86 19.37 -26.82
CA TYR A 783 -24.96 18.40 -27.02
C TYR A 783 -25.54 17.89 -25.71
N MET A 784 -24.72 17.64 -24.68
CA MET A 784 -25.18 17.13 -23.39
C MET A 784 -25.96 18.18 -22.58
N GLU A 785 -25.48 19.44 -22.55
CA GLU A 785 -26.11 20.52 -21.79
C GLU A 785 -27.51 20.91 -22.30
N GLN A 786 -27.81 20.65 -23.58
CA GLN A 786 -29.09 21.00 -24.20
C GLN A 786 -30.23 20.01 -23.92
N GLY A 787 -29.94 18.86 -23.28
CA GLY A 787 -30.94 17.96 -22.66
C GLY A 787 -32.09 17.44 -23.53
N ARG A 788 -32.01 17.54 -24.87
CA ARG A 788 -33.14 17.25 -25.78
C ARG A 788 -32.72 16.68 -27.15
N VAL A 789 -31.95 15.60 -27.25
CA VAL A 789 -31.68 14.93 -28.55
C VAL A 789 -31.42 13.41 -28.39
N SER A 790 -31.73 12.62 -29.44
CA SER A 790 -31.60 11.15 -29.54
C SER A 790 -30.19 10.58 -29.32
N SER A 791 -30.09 9.43 -28.64
CA SER A 791 -28.82 8.74 -28.30
C SER A 791 -27.90 8.45 -29.49
N GLU A 792 -28.45 8.11 -30.67
CA GLU A 792 -27.67 7.68 -31.84
C GLU A 792 -26.60 8.69 -32.31
N LYS A 793 -26.88 10.01 -32.22
CA LYS A 793 -25.94 11.05 -32.66
C LYS A 793 -24.79 11.28 -31.69
N LEU A 794 -25.05 11.08 -30.39
CA LEU A 794 -24.03 11.18 -29.35
C LEU A 794 -23.04 10.01 -29.50
N ASP A 795 -23.56 8.82 -29.76
CA ASP A 795 -22.75 7.61 -29.97
C ASP A 795 -21.88 7.69 -31.22
N GLU A 796 -22.35 8.31 -32.30
CA GLU A 796 -21.57 8.53 -33.51
C GLU A 796 -20.36 9.45 -33.25
N LYS A 797 -20.57 10.56 -32.54
CA LYS A 797 -19.50 11.50 -32.18
C LYS A 797 -18.48 10.92 -31.20
N GLN A 798 -18.93 10.14 -30.23
CA GLN A 798 -18.05 9.46 -29.27
C GLN A 798 -17.13 8.42 -29.95
N ARG A 799 -17.53 7.83 -31.09
CA ARG A 799 -16.69 6.88 -31.84
C ARG A 799 -15.48 7.52 -32.53
N GLU A 800 -15.52 8.84 -32.77
CA GLU A 800 -14.42 9.54 -33.46
C GLU A 800 -13.24 9.89 -32.51
N ILE A 801 -13.49 10.00 -31.21
CA ILE A 801 -12.53 10.47 -30.19
C ILE A 801 -11.24 9.63 -30.17
N PRO A 802 -11.26 8.28 -30.12
CA PRO A 802 -10.02 7.49 -30.06
C PRO A 802 -9.09 7.74 -31.26
N SER A 803 -9.67 7.91 -32.45
CA SER A 803 -8.91 8.21 -33.68
C SER A 803 -8.23 9.57 -33.65
N LEU A 804 -8.79 10.53 -32.92
CA LEU A 804 -8.24 11.87 -32.75
C LEU A 804 -7.11 11.87 -31.71
N ILE A 805 -7.29 11.15 -30.59
CA ILE A 805 -6.23 10.93 -29.58
C ILE A 805 -5.01 10.29 -30.22
N GLN A 806 -5.18 9.23 -31.02
CA GLN A 806 -4.08 8.58 -31.72
C GLN A 806 -3.33 9.54 -32.66
N ARG A 807 -4.05 10.41 -33.37
CA ARG A 807 -3.44 11.41 -34.25
C ARG A 807 -2.61 12.41 -33.48
N LEU A 808 -3.09 12.87 -32.33
CA LEU A 808 -2.35 13.75 -31.44
C LEU A 808 -1.08 13.09 -30.92
N LEU A 809 -1.18 11.87 -30.37
CA LEU A 809 -0.03 11.12 -29.86
C LEU A 809 1.02 10.85 -30.94
N ASN A 810 0.60 10.40 -32.14
CA ASN A 810 1.53 10.19 -33.26
C ASN A 810 2.22 11.49 -33.70
N ALA A 811 1.51 12.62 -33.68
CA ALA A 811 2.08 13.91 -34.05
C ALA A 811 3.14 14.40 -33.05
N ILE A 812 3.04 13.99 -31.78
CA ILE A 812 3.99 14.31 -30.71
C ILE A 812 5.16 13.32 -30.71
N MET A 813 4.88 12.01 -30.83
CA MET A 813 5.85 10.94 -30.73
C MET A 813 6.70 10.71 -32.00
N GLN A 814 6.29 11.30 -33.13
CA GLN A 814 6.92 11.08 -34.45
C GLN A 814 7.11 9.58 -34.83
N SER A 815 6.34 8.67 -34.21
CA SER A 815 6.40 7.22 -34.39
C SER A 815 5.00 6.62 -34.34
N GLN A 816 4.77 5.51 -35.06
CA GLN A 816 3.51 4.76 -34.99
C GLN A 816 3.57 3.79 -33.82
N SER A 817 3.05 4.18 -32.65
CA SER A 817 2.86 3.25 -31.53
C SER A 817 1.48 2.60 -31.59
N GLN A 818 1.43 1.26 -31.53
CA GLN A 818 0.18 0.48 -31.46
C GLN A 818 -0.54 0.60 -30.11
N ALA A 819 0.11 1.16 -29.09
CA ALA A 819 -0.37 1.12 -27.71
C ALA A 819 -1.41 2.21 -27.35
N ALA A 820 -1.73 3.12 -28.27
CA ALA A 820 -2.70 4.18 -28.06
C ALA A 820 -4.17 3.77 -28.36
N ASN A 821 -4.41 2.51 -28.70
CA ASN A 821 -5.77 1.96 -28.88
C ASN A 821 -6.52 1.71 -27.56
N GLU A 822 -5.86 1.81 -26.40
CA GLU A 822 -6.42 1.52 -25.07
C GLU A 822 -6.59 2.76 -24.18
N LEU A 823 -6.26 3.96 -24.70
CA LEU A 823 -6.35 5.22 -23.97
C LEU A 823 -7.62 6.00 -24.35
N THR A 824 -8.35 6.46 -23.33
CA THR A 824 -9.48 7.38 -23.43
C THR A 824 -9.14 8.76 -22.85
N MET A 825 -9.87 9.79 -23.29
CA MET A 825 -9.68 11.15 -22.79
C MET A 825 -10.30 11.26 -21.40
N ALA A 826 -9.52 11.70 -20.40
CA ALA A 826 -10.06 12.05 -19.11
C ALA A 826 -10.58 13.49 -19.09
N ASP A 827 -9.74 14.44 -19.53
CA ASP A 827 -10.13 15.85 -19.70
C ASP A 827 -9.09 16.63 -20.52
N TYR A 828 -9.41 17.85 -20.92
CA TYR A 828 -8.44 18.83 -21.42
C TYR A 828 -8.60 20.18 -20.71
N LEU A 829 -7.47 20.84 -20.51
CA LEU A 829 -7.39 22.14 -19.86
C LEU A 829 -6.68 23.13 -20.76
N VAL A 830 -7.05 24.40 -20.62
CA VAL A 830 -6.50 25.51 -21.40
C VAL A 830 -5.79 26.47 -20.45
N ASP A 831 -4.51 26.74 -20.72
CA ASP A 831 -3.68 27.71 -20.01
C ASP A 831 -3.40 28.88 -20.98
N ASP A 832 -4.16 29.97 -20.83
CA ASP A 832 -4.14 31.14 -21.73
C ASP A 832 -3.42 32.34 -21.05
N GLY A 833 -2.33 32.87 -21.64
CA GLY A 833 -1.76 34.16 -21.18
C GLY A 833 -0.48 34.69 -21.86
N GLU A 834 -0.18 35.97 -21.60
CA GLU A 834 1.11 36.62 -21.92
C GLU A 834 1.91 36.81 -20.61
N HIS A 835 3.12 36.24 -20.50
CA HIS A 835 3.85 36.21 -19.23
C HIS A 835 5.31 36.66 -19.37
N GLU A 836 5.83 37.37 -18.38
CA GLU A 836 7.27 37.65 -18.25
C GLU A 836 7.98 36.41 -17.69
N THR A 837 8.87 35.81 -18.47
CA THR A 837 9.78 34.77 -17.98
C THR A 837 11.15 35.36 -17.71
N GLU A 838 11.65 35.16 -16.49
CA GLU A 838 13.09 35.14 -16.24
C GLU A 838 13.57 33.70 -16.47
N HIS A 839 14.01 33.37 -17.68
CA HIS A 839 14.78 32.14 -17.85
C HIS A 839 16.16 32.33 -17.22
N VAL A 840 16.34 31.63 -16.12
CA VAL A 840 17.58 31.44 -15.37
C VAL A 840 18.56 30.65 -16.24
N ASP A 841 19.43 31.36 -16.96
CA ASP A 841 20.78 30.84 -17.15
C ASP A 841 21.54 31.07 -15.84
N THR A 842 22.04 29.98 -15.27
CA THR A 842 23.06 29.89 -14.22
C THR A 842 23.76 31.20 -13.87
N VAL A 843 23.60 31.65 -12.62
CA VAL A 843 24.54 32.49 -11.87
C VAL A 843 25.12 33.69 -12.66
N THR A 844 24.34 34.75 -12.87
CA THR A 844 24.75 36.13 -12.56
C THR A 844 23.58 37.11 -12.75
N TYR A 845 23.13 37.71 -11.65
CA TYR A 845 22.16 38.81 -11.65
C TYR A 845 22.59 39.97 -12.57
N ALA A 846 21.98 40.09 -13.77
CA ALA A 846 21.75 41.34 -14.48
C ALA A 846 20.92 41.17 -15.78
N LYS A 847 19.66 41.65 -15.74
CA LYS A 847 18.86 42.23 -16.86
C LYS A 847 18.71 41.43 -18.17
N ARG A 848 17.53 40.81 -18.33
CA ARG A 848 16.63 40.94 -19.50
C ARG A 848 15.34 40.15 -19.23
N HIS A 849 14.19 40.85 -19.11
CA HIS A 849 12.88 40.19 -19.05
C HIS A 849 12.48 39.81 -20.48
N SER A 850 12.18 38.54 -20.75
CA SER A 850 11.53 38.12 -21.99
C SER A 850 10.07 37.82 -21.71
N LEU A 851 9.15 38.52 -22.37
CA LEU A 851 7.75 38.11 -22.41
C LEU A 851 7.62 36.90 -23.35
N SER A 852 7.17 35.77 -22.81
CA SER A 852 6.81 34.57 -23.56
C SER A 852 5.31 34.34 -23.45
N CYS A 853 4.61 34.34 -24.58
CA CYS A 853 3.20 33.97 -24.67
C CYS A 853 3.10 32.46 -24.42
N HIS A 854 2.37 32.07 -23.38
CA HIS A 854 2.04 30.68 -23.11
C HIS A 854 0.58 30.51 -23.48
N ASP A 855 0.37 29.98 -24.68
CA ASP A 855 -0.94 29.55 -25.15
C ASP A 855 -0.85 28.04 -25.27
N VAL A 856 -1.29 27.28 -24.27
CA VAL A 856 -0.97 25.85 -24.14
C VAL A 856 -2.22 25.03 -23.86
N TYR A 857 -2.35 23.89 -24.55
CA TYR A 857 -3.29 22.84 -24.18
C TYR A 857 -2.63 21.79 -23.31
N TRP A 858 -3.32 21.41 -22.24
CA TRP A 858 -2.98 20.29 -21.38
C TRP A 858 -4.02 19.19 -21.59
N PHE A 859 -3.60 18.02 -22.05
CA PHE A 859 -4.49 16.87 -22.23
C PHE A 859 -4.16 15.81 -21.18
N ALA A 860 -5.18 15.33 -20.46
CA ALA A 860 -5.07 14.18 -19.56
C ALA A 860 -5.71 12.96 -20.22
N LEU A 861 -4.91 11.96 -20.56
CA LEU A 861 -5.31 10.71 -21.21
C LEU A 861 -5.21 9.55 -20.21
N ARG A 862 -6.19 8.66 -20.14
CA ARG A 862 -6.24 7.54 -19.18
C ARG A 862 -6.51 6.22 -19.87
N SER A 863 -6.12 5.10 -19.29
CA SER A 863 -6.59 3.78 -19.76
C SER A 863 -8.04 3.55 -19.33
N ASP A 864 -8.81 2.78 -20.11
CA ASP A 864 -10.20 2.43 -19.74
C ASP A 864 -10.27 1.63 -18.42
N ALA A 865 -9.20 0.92 -18.04
CA ALA A 865 -9.08 0.24 -16.75
C ALA A 865 -9.02 1.23 -15.56
N ALA A 866 -8.60 2.48 -15.79
CA ALA A 866 -8.43 3.52 -14.78
C ALA A 866 -9.70 4.37 -14.54
N LEU A 867 -10.80 4.14 -15.27
CA LEU A 867 -12.05 4.94 -15.21
C LEU A 867 -12.73 5.01 -13.82
N THR A 868 -12.21 4.33 -12.81
CA THR A 868 -12.71 4.38 -11.44
C THR A 868 -12.08 5.51 -10.62
N GLY A 869 -12.37 6.77 -10.96
CA GLY A 869 -11.90 7.95 -10.22
C GLY A 869 -12.82 8.35 -9.07
N ASN A 870 -12.49 7.92 -7.84
CA ASN A 870 -13.09 8.12 -6.49
C ASN A 870 -13.67 6.86 -5.84
N GLU A 871 -13.35 6.62 -4.56
CA GLU A 871 -13.96 5.54 -3.75
C GLU A 871 -15.49 5.64 -3.71
N LEU A 872 -16.02 6.88 -3.75
CA LEU A 872 -17.45 7.17 -3.81
C LEU A 872 -18.06 7.05 -5.22
N SER A 873 -17.25 7.06 -6.28
CA SER A 873 -17.75 6.92 -7.66
C SER A 873 -17.65 5.48 -8.16
N GLN A 874 -16.77 4.64 -7.59
CA GLN A 874 -16.84 3.19 -7.80
C GLN A 874 -18.19 2.60 -7.34
N GLU A 875 -18.85 3.23 -6.36
CA GLU A 875 -20.21 2.87 -5.91
C GLU A 875 -21.31 3.28 -6.94
N SER A 876 -21.00 4.18 -7.89
CA SER A 876 -21.98 4.77 -8.82
C SER A 876 -21.70 4.52 -10.30
N SER A 877 -20.46 4.22 -10.68
CA SER A 877 -20.03 4.08 -12.08
C SER A 877 -19.25 2.78 -12.27
N SER A 878 -19.95 1.73 -12.69
CA SER A 878 -19.33 0.56 -13.34
C SER A 878 -19.34 0.75 -14.86
N VAL A 879 -18.29 0.18 -15.47
CA VAL A 879 -17.87 0.24 -16.87
C VAL A 879 -19.04 0.00 -17.84
N ARG A 880 -19.18 0.87 -18.87
CA ARG A 880 -19.91 0.57 -20.10
C ARG A 880 -19.10 -0.46 -20.89
N GLN A 881 -19.11 -1.73 -20.49
CA GLN A 881 -18.49 -2.76 -21.31
C GLN A 881 -19.40 -2.92 -22.54
N LYS A 882 -18.86 -2.50 -23.69
CA LYS A 882 -19.51 -2.62 -25.01
C LYS A 882 -19.52 -4.10 -25.42
N ASP A 883 -20.30 -4.93 -24.75
CA ASP A 883 -20.71 -6.19 -25.34
C ASP A 883 -22.03 -5.97 -26.07
N VAL A 884 -21.89 -5.66 -27.36
CA VAL A 884 -22.94 -5.90 -28.32
C VAL A 884 -23.09 -7.41 -28.40
N ASP A 885 -23.97 -7.97 -27.58
CA ASP A 885 -24.45 -9.32 -27.81
C ASP A 885 -25.02 -9.38 -29.24
N LEU A 886 -24.68 -10.46 -29.96
CA LEU A 886 -25.10 -10.78 -31.34
C LEU A 886 -26.63 -10.82 -31.55
N HIS A 887 -27.42 -10.46 -30.54
CA HIS A 887 -28.88 -10.50 -30.53
C HIS A 887 -29.58 -9.15 -30.35
N GLY A 888 -28.88 -8.03 -30.21
CA GLY A 888 -29.47 -6.69 -30.34
C GLY A 888 -30.58 -6.38 -29.33
N VAL A 889 -30.31 -6.54 -28.03
CA VAL A 889 -31.20 -6.07 -26.95
C VAL A 889 -30.56 -4.85 -26.28
N ASP A 890 -31.33 -3.76 -26.19
CA ASP A 890 -30.94 -2.48 -25.57
C ASP A 890 -30.52 -2.62 -24.10
N LEU A 891 -29.47 -1.89 -23.71
CA LEU A 891 -29.02 -1.70 -22.32
C LEU A 891 -30.03 -0.84 -21.53
N HIS A 892 -31.12 -1.45 -21.10
CA HIS A 892 -31.97 -0.91 -20.03
C HIS A 892 -31.36 -1.24 -18.66
N GLY A 893 -31.46 -0.33 -17.68
CA GLY A 893 -30.75 -0.39 -16.39
C GLY A 893 -30.94 -1.69 -15.58
N VAL A 894 -30.03 -1.93 -14.63
CA VAL A 894 -30.03 -3.12 -13.77
C VAL A 894 -31.28 -3.14 -12.88
N ASP A 895 -32.09 -4.19 -13.01
CA ASP A 895 -33.30 -4.40 -12.20
C ASP A 895 -32.91 -4.70 -10.73
N LEU A 896 -33.60 -4.08 -9.77
CA LEU A 896 -33.33 -4.29 -8.34
C LEU A 896 -33.82 -5.65 -7.84
N HIS A 897 -34.98 -6.09 -8.34
CA HIS A 897 -35.66 -7.32 -7.93
C HIS A 897 -35.75 -8.35 -9.06
N GLY A 898 -36.15 -9.57 -8.69
CA GLY A 898 -36.34 -10.68 -9.61
C GLY A 898 -35.24 -11.74 -9.49
N PRO A 899 -35.37 -12.86 -10.22
CA PRO A 899 -34.38 -13.94 -10.19
C PRO A 899 -33.01 -13.50 -10.73
N GLU A 900 -32.99 -12.49 -11.61
CA GLU A 900 -31.78 -11.85 -12.16
C GLU A 900 -31.60 -10.41 -11.65
N GLY A 901 -32.24 -10.05 -10.54
CA GLY A 901 -32.10 -8.72 -9.95
C GLY A 901 -30.85 -8.59 -9.08
N HIS A 902 -30.32 -7.37 -8.96
CA HIS A 902 -29.11 -7.04 -8.22
C HIS A 902 -29.10 -7.63 -6.79
N GLN A 903 -30.17 -7.40 -6.02
CA GLN A 903 -30.27 -7.91 -4.64
C GLN A 903 -30.16 -9.44 -4.56
N ARG A 904 -30.64 -10.17 -5.58
CA ARG A 904 -30.56 -11.64 -5.61
C ARG A 904 -29.12 -12.09 -5.86
N TYR A 905 -28.39 -11.42 -6.75
CA TYR A 905 -26.97 -11.68 -6.96
C TYR A 905 -26.15 -11.40 -5.71
N VAL A 906 -26.39 -10.26 -5.03
CA VAL A 906 -25.72 -9.93 -3.77
C VAL A 906 -26.03 -10.96 -2.69
N ALA A 907 -27.30 -11.37 -2.53
CA ALA A 907 -27.71 -12.40 -1.58
C ALA A 907 -27.02 -13.75 -1.82
N ASN A 908 -27.04 -14.23 -3.06
CA ASN A 908 -26.40 -15.49 -3.44
C ASN A 908 -24.89 -15.41 -3.20
N ARG A 909 -24.25 -14.27 -3.51
CA ARG A 909 -22.80 -14.10 -3.34
C ARG A 909 -22.39 -13.97 -1.89
N ALA A 910 -23.12 -13.20 -1.08
CA ALA A 910 -22.87 -13.09 0.36
C ALA A 910 -23.00 -14.45 1.05
N GLN A 911 -24.00 -15.25 0.65
CA GLN A 911 -24.15 -16.63 1.11
C GLN A 911 -22.96 -17.50 0.70
N ALA A 912 -22.55 -17.45 -0.57
CA ALA A 912 -21.42 -18.22 -1.07
C ALA A 912 -20.11 -17.85 -0.35
N ILE A 913 -19.85 -16.56 -0.13
CA ILE A 913 -18.67 -16.09 0.62
C ILE A 913 -18.70 -16.66 2.04
N ALA A 914 -19.85 -16.59 2.74
CA ALA A 914 -19.99 -17.13 4.08
C ALA A 914 -19.76 -18.66 4.13
N GLU A 915 -20.28 -19.41 3.16
CA GLU A 915 -20.07 -20.86 3.03
C GLU A 915 -18.58 -21.20 2.87
N GLN A 916 -17.89 -20.50 1.95
CA GLN A 916 -16.47 -20.77 1.63
C GLN A 916 -15.52 -20.40 2.78
N ILE A 917 -15.88 -19.40 3.58
CA ILE A 917 -15.11 -19.02 4.78
C ILE A 917 -15.36 -20.02 5.93
N GLY A 918 -16.48 -20.74 5.91
CA GLY A 918 -16.87 -21.72 6.94
C GLY A 918 -17.89 -21.18 7.95
N LEU A 919 -18.56 -20.06 7.67
CA LEU A 919 -19.58 -19.44 8.53
C LEU A 919 -20.98 -20.06 8.29
N ARG A 920 -21.08 -21.40 8.34
CA ARG A 920 -22.27 -22.15 7.92
C ARG A 920 -23.56 -21.77 8.68
N GLU A 921 -23.42 -21.44 9.96
CA GLU A 921 -24.55 -21.04 10.81
C GLU A 921 -25.11 -19.65 10.45
N LEU A 922 -24.34 -18.83 9.72
CA LEU A 922 -24.71 -17.46 9.35
C LEU A 922 -25.09 -17.31 7.87
N GLU A 923 -24.93 -18.35 7.05
CA GLU A 923 -25.20 -18.33 5.60
C GLU A 923 -26.59 -17.77 5.26
N SER A 924 -27.62 -18.25 5.96
CA SER A 924 -29.00 -17.82 5.72
C SER A 924 -29.25 -16.37 6.14
N LEU A 925 -28.49 -15.86 7.10
CA LEU A 925 -28.55 -14.47 7.55
C LEU A 925 -27.87 -13.54 6.54
N PHE A 926 -26.72 -13.93 5.99
CA PHE A 926 -26.06 -13.20 4.89
C PHE A 926 -26.92 -13.14 3.64
N PHE A 927 -27.53 -14.26 3.26
CA PHE A 927 -28.49 -14.31 2.16
C PHE A 927 -29.64 -13.31 2.38
N ARG A 928 -30.20 -13.28 3.60
CA ARG A 928 -31.31 -12.37 3.93
C ARG A 928 -30.87 -10.91 3.93
N ALA A 929 -29.71 -10.59 4.51
CA ALA A 929 -29.17 -9.24 4.50
C ALA A 929 -28.94 -8.75 3.07
N GLY A 930 -28.37 -9.58 2.19
CA GLY A 930 -28.18 -9.25 0.76
C GLY A 930 -29.50 -9.01 0.02
N LEU A 931 -30.57 -9.72 0.34
CA LEU A 931 -31.89 -9.48 -0.29
C LEU A 931 -32.51 -8.14 0.07
N TYR A 932 -32.21 -7.59 1.25
CA TYR A 932 -32.85 -6.38 1.77
C TYR A 932 -31.93 -5.17 1.89
N HIS A 933 -30.61 -5.31 1.67
CA HIS A 933 -29.64 -4.21 1.88
C HIS A 933 -30.02 -2.91 1.13
N ASP A 934 -30.54 -3.08 -0.08
CA ASP A 934 -30.92 -1.98 -0.99
C ASP A 934 -32.42 -1.66 -1.03
N GLU A 935 -33.23 -2.26 -0.15
CA GLU A 935 -34.69 -2.17 -0.21
C GLU A 935 -35.20 -0.73 -0.13
N GLY A 936 -34.46 0.15 0.56
CA GLY A 936 -34.75 1.58 0.63
C GLY A 936 -34.71 2.31 -0.72
N LYS A 937 -34.06 1.77 -1.75
CA LYS A 937 -34.01 2.35 -3.11
C LYS A 937 -35.40 2.44 -3.76
N LYS A 938 -36.41 1.75 -3.23
CA LYS A 938 -37.83 1.89 -3.59
C LYS A 938 -38.43 3.28 -3.34
N ASP A 939 -37.74 4.16 -2.63
CA ASP A 939 -38.20 5.54 -2.45
C ASP A 939 -38.45 6.20 -3.80
N LYS A 940 -39.66 6.74 -3.99
CA LYS A 940 -40.04 7.40 -5.25
C LYS A 940 -39.06 8.52 -5.62
N ARG A 941 -38.58 9.33 -4.67
CA ARG A 941 -37.60 10.38 -4.94
C ARG A 941 -36.29 9.78 -5.45
N PHE A 942 -35.88 8.64 -4.90
CA PHE A 942 -34.67 7.95 -5.30
C PHE A 942 -34.81 7.29 -6.67
N GLN A 943 -35.94 6.64 -6.97
CA GLN A 943 -36.21 6.12 -8.33
C GLN A 943 -36.28 7.23 -9.38
N ASN A 944 -36.83 8.40 -9.04
CA ASN A 944 -36.80 9.57 -9.93
C ASN A 944 -35.37 10.01 -10.27
N LEU A 945 -34.42 9.87 -9.33
CA LEU A 945 -32.99 10.11 -9.55
C LEU A 945 -32.41 9.04 -10.49
N LEU A 946 -32.69 7.76 -10.26
CA LEU A 946 -32.14 6.68 -11.09
C LEU A 946 -32.64 6.74 -12.55
N GLN A 947 -33.87 7.21 -12.77
CA GLN A 947 -34.54 7.29 -14.08
C GLN A 947 -34.40 8.65 -14.79
N HIS A 948 -33.48 9.53 -14.36
CA HIS A 948 -33.26 10.86 -14.94
C HIS A 948 -34.51 11.77 -15.03
N GLY A 949 -35.52 11.53 -14.20
CA GLY A 949 -36.78 12.30 -14.22
C GLY A 949 -37.78 11.90 -15.33
N GLU A 950 -37.55 10.81 -16.08
CA GLU A 950 -38.47 10.32 -17.11
C GLU A 950 -39.49 9.30 -16.55
N LEU A 951 -40.29 9.67 -15.55
CA LEU A 951 -41.30 8.76 -14.99
C LEU A 951 -42.55 8.58 -15.86
N GLU A 952 -42.69 9.34 -16.94
CA GLU A 952 -43.97 9.43 -17.64
C GLU A 952 -44.23 8.28 -18.65
N ASN A 953 -43.28 7.36 -18.90
CA ASN A 953 -43.43 6.39 -20.01
C ASN A 953 -43.10 4.90 -19.78
N SER A 954 -42.73 4.43 -18.58
CA SER A 954 -42.59 2.98 -18.34
C SER A 954 -43.84 2.40 -17.67
N GLY A 955 -44.70 1.77 -18.45
CA GLY A 955 -45.86 1.00 -17.95
C GLY A 955 -45.51 -0.30 -17.22
N ASP A 956 -44.27 -0.43 -16.74
CA ASP A 956 -43.73 -1.60 -16.03
C ASP A 956 -43.26 -1.17 -14.63
N ASP A 957 -43.64 -1.93 -13.59
CA ASP A 957 -43.29 -1.78 -12.16
C ASP A 957 -41.78 -1.98 -11.86
N LYS A 958 -40.89 -1.71 -12.83
CA LYS A 958 -39.45 -1.97 -12.72
C LYS A 958 -38.77 -0.92 -11.82
N VAL A 959 -38.22 -1.41 -10.71
CA VAL A 959 -37.38 -0.64 -9.77
C VAL A 959 -35.93 -0.84 -10.17
N LEU A 960 -35.19 0.25 -10.41
CA LEU A 960 -33.79 0.19 -10.83
C LEU A 960 -32.85 0.16 -9.62
N ALA A 961 -31.71 -0.51 -9.77
CA ALA A 961 -30.64 -0.58 -8.78
C ALA A 961 -29.59 0.53 -8.90
N LYS A 962 -29.41 1.08 -10.11
CA LYS A 962 -28.32 2.03 -10.47
C LYS A 962 -28.82 3.18 -11.34
N SER A 963 -28.07 4.29 -11.35
CA SER A 963 -28.36 5.50 -12.14
C SER A 963 -27.49 5.58 -13.39
N GLY A 964 -27.97 6.21 -14.46
CA GLY A 964 -27.23 6.37 -15.73
C GLY A 964 -26.45 7.68 -15.88
N PHE A 965 -26.15 8.43 -14.80
CA PHE A 965 -25.51 9.75 -14.92
C PHE A 965 -24.05 9.64 -15.40
N SER A 966 -23.72 10.31 -16.51
CA SER A 966 -22.34 10.42 -17.01
C SER A 966 -21.51 11.53 -16.35
N SER A 967 -22.12 12.38 -15.52
CA SER A 967 -21.47 13.53 -14.88
C SER A 967 -21.87 13.69 -13.41
N TRP A 968 -20.85 13.66 -12.55
CA TRP A 968 -20.93 13.90 -11.10
C TRP A 968 -21.60 15.24 -10.73
N LYS A 969 -21.39 16.29 -11.54
CA LYS A 969 -22.01 17.61 -11.31
C LYS A 969 -23.54 17.56 -11.48
N GLY A 970 -24.03 16.75 -12.43
CA GLY A 970 -25.45 16.56 -12.69
C GLY A 970 -26.18 15.80 -11.59
N GLU A 971 -25.59 14.69 -11.11
CA GLU A 971 -26.17 13.90 -10.02
C GLU A 971 -26.35 14.73 -8.73
N ARG A 972 -25.32 15.53 -8.37
CA ARG A 972 -25.34 16.35 -7.16
C ARG A 972 -26.46 17.40 -7.17
N GLN A 973 -26.65 18.11 -8.29
CA GLN A 973 -27.72 19.09 -8.43
C GLN A 973 -29.10 18.44 -8.31
N PHE A 974 -29.26 17.23 -8.87
CA PHE A 974 -30.50 16.47 -8.78
C PHE A 974 -30.82 16.03 -7.36
N ARG A 975 -29.82 15.55 -6.60
CA ARG A 975 -29.99 15.18 -5.17
C ARG A 975 -30.42 16.37 -4.31
N GLU A 976 -29.87 17.55 -4.58
CA GLU A 976 -30.27 18.78 -3.88
C GLU A 976 -31.70 19.20 -4.21
N ALA A 977 -32.09 19.16 -5.50
CA ALA A 977 -33.44 19.49 -5.93
C ALA A 977 -34.52 18.56 -5.34
N ASN A 978 -34.16 17.31 -5.02
CA ASN A 978 -35.09 16.28 -4.53
C ASN A 978 -34.97 15.98 -3.02
N GLN A 979 -34.27 16.81 -2.25
CA GLN A 979 -34.07 16.64 -0.80
C GLN A 979 -33.43 15.28 -0.42
N LEU A 980 -32.56 14.75 -1.28
CA LEU A 980 -31.83 13.49 -1.06
C LEU A 980 -30.41 13.70 -0.55
N ARG A 981 -30.00 14.95 -0.27
CA ARG A 981 -28.66 15.25 0.25
C ARG A 981 -28.49 14.68 1.65
N GLY A 982 -27.61 13.69 1.79
CA GLY A 982 -27.36 12.97 3.04
C GLY A 982 -28.43 11.92 3.40
N TRP A 983 -29.49 11.78 2.59
CA TRP A 983 -30.45 10.69 2.72
C TRP A 983 -29.78 9.36 2.39
N ARG A 984 -30.07 8.32 3.18
CA ARG A 984 -29.44 7.00 3.13
C ARG A 984 -30.49 5.94 2.89
N HIS A 985 -30.26 5.10 1.88
CA HIS A 985 -31.21 4.05 1.52
C HIS A 985 -31.05 2.87 2.45
N GLU A 986 -29.82 2.55 2.87
CA GLU A 986 -29.50 1.54 3.87
C GLU A 986 -30.25 1.77 5.19
N GLN A 987 -30.42 3.04 5.60
CA GLN A 987 -31.21 3.41 6.78
C GLN A 987 -32.69 3.03 6.62
N ARG A 988 -33.27 3.31 5.45
CA ARG A 988 -34.67 2.93 5.14
C ARG A 988 -34.82 1.42 4.98
N SER A 989 -33.84 0.75 4.38
CA SER A 989 -33.83 -0.69 4.15
C SER A 989 -34.06 -1.49 5.43
N VAL A 990 -33.47 -1.06 6.56
CA VAL A 990 -33.69 -1.71 7.88
C VAL A 990 -35.17 -1.68 8.28
N ALA A 991 -35.82 -0.52 8.12
CA ALA A 991 -37.24 -0.37 8.46
C ALA A 991 -38.15 -1.18 7.50
N GLU A 992 -37.80 -1.27 6.22
CA GLU A 992 -38.51 -2.09 5.24
C GLU A 992 -38.38 -3.59 5.56
N PHE A 993 -37.20 -4.06 5.99
CA PHE A 993 -36.96 -5.43 6.42
C PHE A 993 -37.84 -5.81 7.63
N LEU A 994 -37.88 -4.96 8.67
CA LEU A 994 -38.73 -5.17 9.84
C LEU A 994 -40.22 -5.22 9.47
N THR A 995 -40.65 -4.32 8.59
CA THR A 995 -42.04 -4.28 8.10
C THR A 995 -42.39 -5.58 7.35
N ALA A 996 -41.50 -6.04 6.47
CA ALA A 996 -41.67 -7.31 5.74
C ALA A 996 -41.74 -8.52 6.69
N ARG A 997 -40.92 -8.53 7.75
CA ARG A 997 -40.95 -9.56 8.80
C ARG A 997 -42.30 -9.59 9.52
N ASP A 998 -42.75 -8.44 10.01
CA ASP A 998 -43.99 -8.34 10.80
C ASP A 998 -45.24 -8.67 9.96
N ASN A 999 -45.17 -8.46 8.63
CA ASN A 999 -46.22 -8.86 7.68
C ASN A 999 -46.14 -10.33 7.23
N GLY A 1000 -45.16 -11.10 7.71
CA GLY A 1000 -45.01 -12.52 7.36
C GLY A 1000 -44.50 -12.76 5.93
N GLU A 1001 -43.86 -11.76 5.31
CA GLU A 1001 -43.22 -11.87 3.99
C GLU A 1001 -41.88 -12.66 4.07
N ILE A 1002 -41.37 -12.86 5.29
CA ILE A 1002 -40.13 -13.57 5.58
C ILE A 1002 -40.45 -14.92 6.22
N GLU A 1003 -39.89 -16.00 5.65
CA GLU A 1003 -40.06 -17.36 6.18
C GLU A 1003 -39.54 -17.48 7.63
N SER A 1004 -40.38 -18.02 8.53
CA SER A 1004 -40.13 -18.03 9.98
C SER A 1004 -38.90 -18.83 10.43
N VAL A 1005 -38.40 -19.75 9.59
CA VAL A 1005 -37.32 -20.71 9.92
C VAL A 1005 -35.93 -20.05 9.90
N VAL A 1006 -35.78 -18.87 9.30
CA VAL A 1006 -34.47 -18.24 9.05
C VAL A 1006 -34.13 -17.14 10.08
N CYS A 1007 -35.11 -16.70 10.88
CA CYS A 1007 -34.95 -15.64 11.89
C CYS A 1007 -35.61 -16.04 13.23
N GLU A 1008 -35.30 -17.24 13.72
CA GLU A 1008 -35.95 -17.82 14.90
C GLU A 1008 -35.60 -17.10 16.22
N THR A 1009 -34.46 -16.41 16.26
CA THR A 1009 -33.97 -15.69 17.45
C THR A 1009 -33.90 -14.18 17.20
N GLU A 1010 -34.18 -13.40 18.23
CA GLU A 1010 -34.04 -11.95 18.20
C GLU A 1010 -32.60 -11.54 17.85
N SER A 1011 -31.60 -12.29 18.32
CA SER A 1011 -30.19 -12.08 17.98
C SER A 1011 -29.84 -12.24 16.50
N ALA A 1012 -30.53 -13.13 15.79
CA ALA A 1012 -30.33 -13.34 14.36
C ALA A 1012 -30.95 -12.18 13.55
N VAL A 1013 -32.12 -11.70 13.98
CA VAL A 1013 -32.75 -10.51 13.38
C VAL A 1013 -31.85 -9.28 13.57
N GLU A 1014 -31.35 -9.06 14.79
CA GLU A 1014 -30.44 -7.95 15.11
C GLU A 1014 -29.19 -7.94 14.21
N LEU A 1015 -28.62 -9.11 13.92
CA LEU A 1015 -27.48 -9.20 13.02
C LEU A 1015 -27.85 -8.77 11.59
N VAL A 1016 -29.00 -9.23 11.06
CA VAL A 1016 -29.48 -8.85 9.73
C VAL A 1016 -29.79 -7.34 9.65
N GLU A 1017 -30.45 -6.78 10.67
CA GLU A 1017 -30.72 -5.34 10.77
C GLU A 1017 -29.43 -4.53 10.70
N ARG A 1018 -28.41 -4.93 11.47
CA ARG A 1018 -27.11 -4.26 11.47
C ARG A 1018 -26.44 -4.35 10.11
N LEU A 1019 -26.32 -5.55 9.53
CA LEU A 1019 -25.67 -5.75 8.23
C LEU A 1019 -26.33 -4.92 7.12
N ILE A 1020 -27.67 -4.83 7.11
CA ILE A 1020 -28.42 -3.99 6.18
C ILE A 1020 -28.09 -2.50 6.39
N GLY A 1021 -28.17 -2.00 7.63
CA GLY A 1021 -27.97 -0.58 7.88
C GLY A 1021 -26.52 -0.11 7.71
N THR A 1022 -25.54 -1.02 7.76
CA THR A 1022 -24.12 -0.71 7.56
C THR A 1022 -23.59 -1.10 6.16
N SER A 1023 -24.45 -1.42 5.19
CA SER A 1023 -24.06 -1.90 3.86
C SER A 1023 -23.15 -0.94 3.08
N HIS A 1024 -23.19 0.36 3.35
CA HIS A 1024 -22.29 1.36 2.73
C HIS A 1024 -21.26 1.95 3.71
N GLY A 1025 -21.03 1.30 4.85
CA GLY A 1025 -20.07 1.77 5.87
C GLY A 1025 -20.54 2.99 6.66
N HIS A 1026 -21.84 3.28 6.64
CA HIS A 1026 -22.53 4.28 7.49
C HIS A 1026 -23.33 3.61 8.61
N GLY A 1027 -23.84 4.37 9.56
CA GLY A 1027 -24.65 3.87 10.67
C GLY A 1027 -23.87 3.10 11.72
N ARG A 1028 -22.53 3.23 11.81
CA ARG A 1028 -21.70 2.45 12.75
C ARG A 1028 -21.77 2.93 14.20
N SER A 1029 -22.40 4.07 14.44
CA SER A 1029 -22.80 4.54 15.77
C SER A 1029 -24.26 5.01 15.70
N SER A 1030 -24.53 6.06 14.94
CA SER A 1030 -25.88 6.61 14.74
C SER A 1030 -26.13 7.02 13.30
N PHE A 1031 -27.40 7.28 12.96
CA PHE A 1031 -27.77 7.94 11.72
C PHE A 1031 -28.06 9.43 11.97
N LYS A 1032 -27.61 10.29 11.06
CA LYS A 1032 -27.82 11.74 11.17
C LYS A 1032 -29.28 12.18 11.04
N HIS A 1033 -30.10 11.41 10.31
CA HIS A 1033 -31.46 11.82 9.94
C HIS A 1033 -32.52 11.00 10.68
N ALA A 1034 -33.52 11.70 11.18
CA ALA A 1034 -34.70 11.14 11.85
C ALA A 1034 -35.79 10.70 10.87
N THR A 1035 -36.83 10.04 11.37
CA THR A 1035 -37.94 9.49 10.57
C THR A 1035 -38.56 10.50 9.60
N ASP A 1036 -38.80 11.74 10.04
CA ASP A 1036 -39.49 12.75 9.24
C ASP A 1036 -38.74 13.11 7.95
N PHE A 1037 -37.39 13.04 7.97
CA PHE A 1037 -36.56 13.27 6.79
C PHE A 1037 -36.43 12.01 5.93
N LEU A 1038 -36.32 10.84 6.57
CA LEU A 1038 -36.19 9.55 5.89
C LEU A 1038 -37.44 9.21 5.08
N LEU A 1039 -38.63 9.43 5.68
CA LEU A 1039 -39.95 9.06 5.18
C LEU A 1039 -40.91 10.26 5.20
N PRO A 1040 -40.72 11.27 4.32
CA PRO A 1040 -41.54 12.46 4.30
C PRO A 1040 -43.01 12.15 3.96
N GLN A 1041 -43.89 13.10 4.28
CA GLN A 1041 -45.31 12.99 3.97
C GLN A 1041 -45.53 12.99 2.45
N GLN A 1042 -46.14 11.93 1.91
CA GLN A 1042 -46.47 11.83 0.49
C GLN A 1042 -47.78 12.60 0.18
N TYR A 1043 -47.83 13.23 -1.00
CA TYR A 1043 -49.04 13.87 -1.54
C TYR A 1043 -49.79 12.90 -2.47
N GLY A 1044 -51.04 12.55 -2.13
CA GLY A 1044 -51.91 11.64 -2.88
C GLY A 1044 -52.85 10.84 -1.96
N GLU A 1045 -53.90 10.21 -2.49
CA GLU A 1045 -54.76 9.27 -1.73
C GLU A 1045 -54.20 7.84 -1.87
N PRO A 1046 -53.48 7.30 -0.86
CA PRO A 1046 -53.02 5.91 -0.89
C PRO A 1046 -54.20 4.95 -0.69
N SER A 1047 -54.06 3.71 -1.19
CA SER A 1047 -54.97 2.62 -0.81
C SER A 1047 -54.86 2.28 0.68
N GLU A 1048 -55.89 1.65 1.25
CA GLU A 1048 -55.87 1.24 2.68
C GLU A 1048 -54.66 0.36 3.03
N GLU A 1049 -54.30 -0.59 2.15
CA GLU A 1049 -53.14 -1.47 2.30
C GLU A 1049 -51.80 -0.69 2.28
N GLN A 1050 -51.67 0.28 1.37
CA GLN A 1050 -50.48 1.14 1.31
C GLN A 1050 -50.36 2.05 2.53
N GLN A 1051 -51.50 2.48 3.09
CA GLN A 1051 -51.54 3.29 4.30
C GLN A 1051 -51.14 2.49 5.54
N GLU A 1052 -51.65 1.27 5.69
CA GLU A 1052 -51.29 0.36 6.80
C GLU A 1052 -49.80 -0.01 6.78
N ARG A 1053 -49.28 -0.41 5.61
CA ARG A 1053 -47.84 -0.70 5.44
C ARG A 1053 -46.97 0.51 5.76
N ARG A 1054 -47.41 1.72 5.36
CA ARG A 1054 -46.69 2.96 5.66
C ARG A 1054 -46.70 3.29 7.15
N GLU A 1055 -47.79 3.03 7.86
CA GLU A 1055 -47.87 3.25 9.31
C GLU A 1055 -46.95 2.30 10.08
N GLN A 1056 -46.84 1.04 9.67
CA GLN A 1056 -45.87 0.09 10.21
C GLN A 1056 -44.42 0.55 9.93
N LEU A 1057 -44.12 0.96 8.69
CA LEU A 1057 -42.80 1.47 8.32
C LEU A 1057 -42.40 2.69 9.17
N LEU A 1058 -43.33 3.64 9.38
CA LEU A 1058 -43.13 4.80 10.25
C LEU A 1058 -42.92 4.40 11.73
N LYS A 1059 -43.61 3.36 12.20
CA LYS A 1059 -43.43 2.84 13.56
C LYS A 1059 -42.02 2.29 13.75
N HIS A 1060 -41.56 1.40 12.87
CA HIS A 1060 -40.20 0.83 12.96
C HIS A 1060 -39.12 1.91 12.80
N SER A 1061 -39.30 2.84 11.86
CA SER A 1061 -38.38 3.99 11.68
C SER A 1061 -38.25 4.82 12.95
N ARG A 1062 -39.36 5.10 13.67
CA ARG A 1062 -39.33 5.84 14.94
C ARG A 1062 -38.66 5.07 16.06
N GLU A 1063 -38.95 3.77 16.18
CA GLU A 1063 -38.35 2.90 17.20
C GLU A 1063 -36.83 2.82 17.02
N LEU A 1064 -36.36 2.67 15.77
CA LEU A 1064 -34.94 2.60 15.45
C LEU A 1064 -34.24 3.96 15.59
N PHE A 1065 -34.75 5.00 14.92
CA PHE A 1065 -33.97 6.21 14.65
C PHE A 1065 -34.36 7.43 15.50
N ASP A 1066 -35.52 7.40 16.17
CA ASP A 1066 -35.96 8.52 17.02
C ASP A 1066 -35.95 8.16 18.52
N GLN A 1067 -35.97 6.87 18.86
CA GLN A 1067 -36.09 6.38 20.24
C GLN A 1067 -34.82 5.68 20.78
N GLY A 1068 -33.72 5.67 20.01
CA GLY A 1068 -32.46 5.07 20.44
C GLY A 1068 -32.33 3.57 20.15
N GLY A 1069 -33.21 3.00 19.32
CA GLY A 1069 -33.22 1.57 19.00
C GLY A 1069 -32.00 1.13 18.21
N TRP A 1070 -31.55 1.96 17.26
CA TRP A 1070 -30.37 1.69 16.43
C TRP A 1070 -29.08 1.69 17.25
N GLU A 1071 -28.87 2.68 18.11
CA GLU A 1071 -27.70 2.78 18.98
C GLU A 1071 -27.63 1.57 19.93
N SER A 1072 -28.79 1.17 20.47
CA SER A 1072 -28.89 -0.02 21.32
C SER A 1072 -28.61 -1.32 20.55
N LEU A 1073 -28.98 -1.38 19.27
CA LEU A 1073 -28.68 -2.50 18.37
C LEU A 1073 -27.16 -2.61 18.12
N ILE A 1074 -26.50 -1.49 17.80
CA ILE A 1074 -25.05 -1.43 17.58
C ILE A 1074 -24.29 -1.88 18.82
N ASP A 1075 -24.67 -1.38 20.00
CA ASP A 1075 -24.04 -1.75 21.27
C ASP A 1075 -24.16 -3.25 21.57
N ARG A 1076 -25.37 -3.82 21.47
CA ARG A 1076 -25.61 -5.25 21.73
C ARG A 1076 -24.84 -6.14 20.77
N THR A 1077 -24.78 -5.78 19.49
CA THR A 1077 -24.08 -6.59 18.47
C THR A 1077 -22.56 -6.48 18.60
N ASN A 1078 -21.99 -5.32 18.97
CA ASN A 1078 -20.56 -5.18 19.31
C ASN A 1078 -20.19 -6.05 20.53
N HIS A 1079 -20.99 -6.05 21.59
CA HIS A 1079 -20.77 -6.90 22.76
C HIS A 1079 -20.92 -8.41 22.45
N ARG A 1080 -21.79 -8.75 21.50
CA ARG A 1080 -22.03 -10.13 21.10
C ARG A 1080 -20.89 -10.69 20.27
N TYR A 1081 -20.58 -10.05 19.15
CA TYR A 1081 -19.67 -10.59 18.14
C TYR A 1081 -18.27 -9.94 18.14
N GLY A 1082 -18.02 -8.94 19.01
CA GLY A 1082 -16.77 -8.18 19.02
C GLY A 1082 -16.80 -6.98 18.07
N PHE A 1083 -15.92 -6.00 18.30
CA PHE A 1083 -15.83 -4.80 17.46
C PHE A 1083 -15.25 -5.13 16.08
N TRP A 1084 -14.21 -5.96 16.06
CA TRP A 1084 -13.61 -6.45 14.83
C TRP A 1084 -14.43 -7.58 14.22
N GLY A 1085 -15.02 -8.46 15.02
CA GLY A 1085 -15.89 -9.53 14.51
C GLY A 1085 -17.10 -8.96 13.77
N MET A 1086 -17.76 -7.93 14.31
CA MET A 1086 -18.81 -7.23 13.58
C MET A 1086 -18.30 -6.56 12.31
N ALA A 1087 -17.15 -5.88 12.38
CA ALA A 1087 -16.55 -5.25 11.20
C ALA A 1087 -16.19 -6.25 10.09
N TYR A 1088 -15.80 -7.47 10.48
CA TYR A 1088 -15.54 -8.58 9.57
C TYR A 1088 -16.83 -9.10 8.93
N LEU A 1089 -17.91 -9.31 9.69
CA LEU A 1089 -19.20 -9.71 9.11
C LEU A 1089 -19.75 -8.65 8.15
N GLU A 1090 -19.63 -7.37 8.51
CA GLU A 1090 -19.97 -6.25 7.63
C GLU A 1090 -19.12 -6.26 6.34
N SER A 1091 -17.83 -6.61 6.42
CA SER A 1091 -16.95 -6.66 5.25
C SER A 1091 -17.41 -7.69 4.21
N LEU A 1092 -17.92 -8.86 4.63
CA LEU A 1092 -18.34 -9.92 3.73
C LEU A 1092 -19.55 -9.53 2.87
N LEU A 1093 -20.57 -8.92 3.47
CA LEU A 1093 -21.74 -8.43 2.72
C LEU A 1093 -21.34 -7.32 1.74
N ARG A 1094 -20.44 -6.43 2.16
CA ARG A 1094 -19.96 -5.32 1.34
C ARG A 1094 -19.10 -5.78 0.18
N ALA A 1095 -18.25 -6.78 0.40
CA ALA A 1095 -17.50 -7.44 -0.65
C ALA A 1095 -18.44 -8.06 -1.71
N ALA A 1096 -19.53 -8.69 -1.28
CA ALA A 1096 -20.54 -9.24 -2.18
C ALA A 1096 -21.21 -8.15 -3.04
N ASP A 1097 -21.70 -7.07 -2.41
CA ASP A 1097 -22.32 -5.94 -3.14
C ASP A 1097 -21.33 -5.31 -4.15
N ILE A 1098 -20.12 -4.96 -3.70
CA ILE A 1098 -19.13 -4.28 -4.55
C ILE A 1098 -18.73 -5.16 -5.74
N THR A 1099 -18.51 -6.46 -5.55
CA THR A 1099 -18.14 -7.36 -6.66
C THR A 1099 -19.29 -7.58 -7.64
N VAL A 1100 -20.53 -7.77 -7.17
CA VAL A 1100 -21.71 -7.86 -8.04
C VAL A 1100 -21.89 -6.56 -8.83
N SER A 1101 -21.69 -5.44 -8.15
CA SER A 1101 -21.76 -4.12 -8.76
C SER A 1101 -20.69 -3.92 -9.84
N LYS A 1102 -19.44 -4.38 -9.63
CA LYS A 1102 -18.37 -4.34 -10.64
C LYS A 1102 -18.69 -5.19 -11.87
N GLU A 1103 -19.38 -6.32 -11.70
CA GLU A 1103 -19.81 -7.21 -12.79
C GLU A 1103 -21.01 -6.66 -13.59
N GLY A 1104 -21.59 -5.53 -13.20
CA GLY A 1104 -22.76 -4.95 -13.87
C GLY A 1104 -24.07 -5.70 -13.62
N ARG A 1105 -24.13 -6.50 -12.54
CA ARG A 1105 -25.29 -7.34 -12.18
C ARG A 1105 -26.12 -6.75 -11.07
#